data_AF-A0A643CHH0-F1
#
_entry.id   AF-A0A643CHH0-F1
#
_cell.length_a   1.000
_cell.length_b   1.000
_cell.length_c   1.000
_cell.angle_alpha   90.00
_cell.angle_beta   90.00
_cell.angle_gamma   90.00
#
_symmetry.space_group_name_H-M   'P 1'
#
loop_
_entity.id
_entity.type
_entity.pdbx_description
1 polymer ?
#
loop_
_entity_poly.entity_id
_entity_poly.type
_entity_poly.pdbx_seq_one_letter_code
_entity_poly.pdbx_strand_id
1 'polypeptide(L)'
;FELQFRLGPTLQGKEVTVYTNYPFPGEAFNREKFRSLEWENPTEREDDSDKYCKLNLQQAGSFQYYFLQGNEKSGGGYIVVDPILRVGADNHVLPLDCVTLQTFLAKCMGPFDEWESRLRVAKESGYNMIHFTPLQTLGLSRSSYSLADQLELNPDFSRPNKKYTWTDVGQLVEKLKKEWNILCITDVVYNHTAAKSSWLQEHPESAYNLVNSPHLKPAWVLDRALWHLSCDVAEGKYKERGVAALIENDHQMNCIRKIIWEDIFPKIHLWEFFQVDVDKAVEQFRGLLTQENRKTTKPDPKQHLKIIQDPEYRRLGCTVDMNVALATFIPHDNGPAAINECCSWFQKRIEELNSEKHQLVNYHQEQAVNCILGNVFYERLAGHGPKLGPVTREHPLVTRYFTFPFEETSLSTEESMIHVPNKACFLMAHNGWVMADDPLRNFAEPGSDVYLRRELICWGDSVKLRYGKKPEDCPYLWAHMKKYTEITATYFQGFRLDNCHSTPLHVAEYMLDAARKLQPNLYVVAELFTGSEDLDNIFVTRLGISSLIREAMSARDSHEEGRLVYRYGGEPVGSFVQPCLRPLMPAIAHALFMDITHDNECPIVHRSAYDALPSSTIVSMACCASGSTKGYDELVPHQFLKNGFTLSGILKYHHPVSVKLISKVASLRPGVPSINFTKSLEPRVYVDQVDEDIVAVTRHSPSIHQSVVSVSRTAFRNPKTSFYSKEVPQMCIPGKIEEVVLEARTVERNTEPYRKDANSINGLPNVTVEIREHIQLNESKIVKQAGITTKGPNEFIQEIEFENLSPGSVIIFRVSLDPHAQAAVGILRNHLTQFSPHFKSGSLAVDNTDPILKIPFASIASKLTLAELNQVLYRCESEEQEDGGGCYHIPNWSSLKYAGLQGLMSILAEIRPKNDLGHPFCDNLRSGDWMIDYVSNRLISRSGTIAEVGKWLQAMFFYLKQIPRYLIPCYFDAILIGAYTTLLDIAWKQMSSFVQNGSTLVKHLSLGSVQMCGVGQFPSLPLLSPSLMDVPCRLNEITREKEQCCVSLAAGLPHFSSGIFRCWGRDTFIALKGLLLITGRYLEARNIILAFAGTLRHGLIPNLLGEGTYARYNCRDAVWWWLQCIQDYCKMVPNGLDILRCPVSRMYPTDDSAPLSAGTLDQPLFEVIQEAMQRHMQGIQFRERNAGPQIDRNMKDEGT
;
A
#
# COMPACT_ATOMS: atom_id res chain seq x y z
N PHE A 1 16.41 9.39 -2.92
CA PHE A 1 15.67 8.86 -4.09
C PHE A 1 15.35 9.99 -5.05
N GLU A 2 15.18 9.73 -6.35
CA GLU A 2 14.60 10.71 -7.29
C GLU A 2 13.17 10.30 -7.60
N LEU A 3 12.22 11.24 -7.45
CA LEU A 3 10.83 11.07 -7.83
C LEU A 3 10.53 11.94 -9.05
N GLN A 4 9.91 11.35 -10.08
CA GLN A 4 9.51 12.06 -11.29
C GLN A 4 7.98 12.08 -11.44
N PHE A 5 7.40 13.26 -11.56
CA PHE A 5 6.03 13.42 -12.03
C PHE A 5 6.03 13.49 -13.56
N ARG A 6 5.34 12.57 -14.21
CA ARG A 6 5.20 12.51 -15.67
C ARG A 6 3.74 12.72 -16.05
N LEU A 7 3.48 13.40 -17.17
CA LEU A 7 2.12 13.61 -17.66
C LEU A 7 1.54 12.29 -18.18
N GLY A 8 0.35 11.94 -17.69
CA GLY A 8 -0.45 10.88 -18.29
C GLY A 8 -1.06 11.32 -19.63
N PRO A 9 -1.49 10.37 -20.49
CA PRO A 9 -2.05 10.70 -21.81
C PRO A 9 -3.23 11.68 -21.79
N THR A 10 -4.02 11.69 -20.71
CA THR A 10 -5.17 12.59 -20.54
C THR A 10 -4.81 14.05 -20.20
N LEU A 11 -3.53 14.27 -19.85
CA LEU A 11 -2.98 15.57 -19.48
C LEU A 11 -1.98 16.11 -20.53
N GLN A 12 -1.57 15.29 -21.50
CA GLN A 12 -0.75 15.74 -22.62
C GLN A 12 -1.50 16.77 -23.47
N GLY A 13 -0.79 17.77 -23.98
CA GLY A 13 -1.29 18.94 -24.68
C GLY A 13 -1.91 20.02 -23.77
N LYS A 14 -2.00 19.79 -22.45
CA LYS A 14 -2.62 20.72 -21.51
C LYS A 14 -1.57 21.50 -20.71
N GLU A 15 -1.93 22.72 -20.33
CA GLU A 15 -1.14 23.51 -19.39
C GLU A 15 -1.32 22.95 -17.97
N VAL A 16 -0.28 22.27 -17.47
CA VAL A 16 -0.27 21.64 -16.15
C VAL A 16 0.84 22.26 -15.31
N THR A 17 0.53 22.67 -14.08
CA THR A 17 1.53 23.11 -13.10
C THR A 17 1.45 22.25 -11.85
N VAL A 18 2.57 21.66 -11.45
CA VAL A 18 2.66 20.82 -10.25
C VAL A 18 3.19 21.65 -9.09
N TYR A 19 2.49 21.62 -7.97
CA TYR A 19 2.90 22.25 -6.72
C TYR A 19 3.19 21.20 -5.66
N THR A 20 4.19 21.45 -4.82
CA THR A 20 4.51 20.62 -3.67
C THR A 20 4.99 21.45 -2.49
N ASN A 21 4.75 20.97 -1.27
CA ASN A 21 5.35 21.53 -0.06
C ASN A 21 6.69 20.86 0.31
N TYR A 22 7.24 19.99 -0.56
CA TYR A 22 8.60 19.49 -0.41
C TYR A 22 9.60 20.66 -0.48
N PRO A 23 10.43 20.89 0.56
CA PRO A 23 11.24 22.09 0.65
C PRO A 23 12.34 22.12 -0.42
N PHE A 24 12.89 23.31 -0.68
CA PHE A 24 14.14 23.42 -1.44
C PHE A 24 15.30 22.83 -0.61
N PRO A 25 16.36 22.29 -1.26
CA PRO A 25 17.54 21.85 -0.54
C PRO A 25 18.08 22.95 0.40
N GLY A 26 18.18 22.64 1.70
CA GLY A 26 18.64 23.58 2.73
C GLY A 26 17.55 24.45 3.39
N GLU A 27 16.32 24.45 2.88
CA GLU A 27 15.19 25.12 3.57
C GLU A 27 14.54 24.21 4.60
N ALA A 28 14.03 24.80 5.69
CA ALA A 28 13.21 24.09 6.66
C ALA A 28 11.80 23.81 6.09
N PHE A 29 11.28 22.63 6.36
CA PHE A 29 9.91 22.26 5.98
C PHE A 29 8.86 23.17 6.64
N ASN A 30 7.90 23.62 5.83
CA ASN A 30 6.68 24.29 6.27
C ASN A 30 5.50 23.71 5.47
N ARG A 31 4.57 23.08 6.19
CA ARG A 31 3.40 22.38 5.63
C ARG A 31 2.52 23.26 4.73
N GLU A 32 2.44 24.56 5.02
CA GLU A 32 1.61 25.53 4.30
C GLU A 32 2.31 26.17 3.09
N LYS A 33 3.65 26.06 3.00
CA LYS A 33 4.44 26.67 1.92
C LYS A 33 4.56 25.71 0.75
N PHE A 34 3.81 25.99 -0.33
CA PHE A 34 3.93 25.25 -1.60
C PHE A 34 4.81 26.01 -2.60
N ARG A 35 5.53 25.26 -3.44
CA ARG A 35 6.28 25.78 -4.59
C ARG A 35 5.87 25.03 -5.85
N SER A 36 5.90 25.72 -6.98
CA SER A 36 5.76 25.09 -8.29
C SER A 36 7.04 24.33 -8.64
N LEU A 37 6.89 23.21 -9.34
CA LEU A 37 8.00 22.48 -9.94
C LEU A 37 8.19 22.91 -11.38
N GLU A 38 9.45 22.96 -11.82
CA GLU A 38 9.81 23.25 -13.20
C GLU A 38 9.72 21.97 -14.04
N TRP A 39 9.17 22.11 -15.24
CA TRP A 39 9.13 21.04 -16.22
C TRP A 39 10.47 20.93 -16.92
N GLU A 40 11.09 19.75 -16.84
CA GLU A 40 12.27 19.41 -17.61
C GLU A 40 11.83 18.71 -18.90
N ASN A 41 12.47 19.10 -20.01
CA ASN A 41 12.25 18.47 -21.30
C ASN A 41 13.53 17.82 -21.79
N PRO A 42 13.68 16.49 -21.65
CA PRO A 42 14.92 15.79 -21.98
C PRO A 42 15.32 15.88 -23.45
N THR A 43 14.35 16.11 -24.34
CA THR A 43 14.58 16.10 -25.79
C THR A 43 14.73 17.50 -26.38
N GLU A 44 14.50 18.54 -25.58
CA GLU A 44 14.44 19.95 -26.02
C GLU A 44 13.44 20.22 -27.17
N ARG A 45 12.57 19.26 -27.52
CA ARG A 45 11.54 19.40 -28.55
C ARG A 45 10.24 19.93 -27.98
N GLU A 46 9.35 20.46 -28.82
CA GLU A 46 8.07 21.01 -28.36
C GLU A 46 7.12 19.97 -27.75
N ASP A 47 7.29 18.68 -28.08
CA ASP A 47 6.43 17.62 -27.55
C ASP A 47 6.55 17.46 -26.02
N ASP A 48 5.44 17.12 -25.38
CA ASP A 48 5.33 17.04 -23.93
C ASP A 48 5.32 15.62 -23.39
N SER A 49 5.61 14.63 -24.24
CA SER A 49 5.47 13.21 -23.89
C SER A 49 6.52 12.73 -22.89
N ASP A 50 7.71 13.33 -22.91
CA ASP A 50 8.80 13.05 -21.98
C ASP A 50 8.99 14.12 -20.90
N LYS A 51 8.11 15.13 -20.85
CA LYS A 51 8.20 16.16 -19.83
C LYS A 51 8.00 15.56 -18.45
N TYR A 52 8.87 15.91 -17.52
CA TYR A 52 8.72 15.55 -16.12
C TYR A 52 9.11 16.67 -15.17
N CYS A 53 8.50 16.68 -14.00
CA CYS A 53 8.99 17.45 -12.86
C CYS A 53 9.76 16.50 -11.94
N LYS A 54 10.94 16.88 -11.45
CA LYS A 54 11.73 16.04 -10.54
C LYS A 54 11.76 16.55 -9.11
N LEU A 55 11.87 15.61 -8.17
CA LEU A 55 12.14 15.85 -6.77
C LEU A 55 13.29 14.95 -6.30
N ASN A 56 14.34 15.59 -5.78
CA ASN A 56 15.44 14.89 -5.11
C ASN A 56 15.10 14.74 -3.63
N LEU A 57 14.61 13.55 -3.26
CA LEU A 57 14.16 13.24 -1.91
C LEU A 57 15.37 12.97 -0.99
N GLN A 58 15.64 13.91 -0.09
CA GLN A 58 16.74 13.90 0.90
C GLN A 58 16.26 13.97 2.35
N GLN A 59 15.08 14.56 2.60
CA GLN A 59 14.45 14.67 3.91
C GLN A 59 13.30 13.66 4.05
N ALA A 60 13.26 12.98 5.20
CA ALA A 60 12.17 12.10 5.60
C ALA A 60 10.96 12.89 6.12
N GLY A 61 9.76 12.35 5.95
CA GLY A 61 8.51 12.98 6.38
C GLY A 61 7.35 12.75 5.41
N SER A 62 6.29 13.54 5.61
CA SER A 62 5.11 13.56 4.74
C SER A 62 5.04 14.88 3.99
N PHE A 63 4.89 14.80 2.67
CA PHE A 63 4.85 15.94 1.78
C PHE A 63 3.62 15.84 0.88
N GLN A 64 2.94 16.95 0.66
CA GLN A 64 1.78 17.04 -0.20
C GLN A 64 2.19 17.58 -1.57
N TYR A 65 1.52 17.09 -2.61
CA TYR A 65 1.53 17.69 -3.93
C TYR A 65 0.11 17.86 -4.45
N TYR A 66 -0.07 18.81 -5.36
CA TYR A 66 -1.26 18.94 -6.17
C TYR A 66 -0.88 19.49 -7.53
N PHE A 67 -1.77 19.36 -8.51
CA PHE A 67 -1.56 19.94 -9.82
C PHE A 67 -2.78 20.75 -10.26
N LEU A 68 -2.51 21.80 -11.02
CA LEU A 68 -3.51 22.62 -11.68
C LEU A 68 -3.58 22.24 -13.16
N GLN A 69 -4.79 22.23 -13.73
CA GLN A 69 -5.00 22.27 -15.17
C GLN A 69 -5.44 23.71 -15.52
N GLY A 70 -4.55 24.48 -16.14
CA GLY A 70 -4.68 25.93 -16.18
C GLY A 70 -4.73 26.49 -14.76
N ASN A 71 -5.86 27.10 -14.38
CA ASN A 71 -6.07 27.69 -13.05
C ASN A 71 -6.90 26.81 -12.08
N GLU A 72 -7.38 25.64 -12.52
CA GLU A 72 -8.24 24.78 -11.70
C GLU A 72 -7.44 23.66 -11.03
N LYS A 73 -7.65 23.46 -9.73
CA LYS A 73 -7.03 22.35 -8.99
C LYS A 73 -7.70 21.04 -9.36
N SER A 74 -7.04 20.25 -10.21
CA SER A 74 -7.60 19.03 -10.78
C SER A 74 -7.22 17.75 -10.04
N GLY A 75 -6.24 17.78 -9.14
CA GLY A 75 -5.87 16.61 -8.33
C GLY A 75 -4.67 16.83 -7.43
N GLY A 76 -4.34 15.82 -6.62
CA GLY A 76 -3.18 15.84 -5.72
C GLY A 76 -3.09 14.60 -4.85
N GLY A 77 -2.06 14.55 -4.03
CA GLY A 77 -1.79 13.42 -3.13
C GLY A 77 -0.65 13.71 -2.17
N TYR A 78 -0.16 12.65 -1.53
CA TYR A 78 0.94 12.71 -0.57
C TYR A 78 2.11 11.84 -1.02
N ILE A 79 3.30 12.22 -0.59
CA ILE A 79 4.55 11.48 -0.73
C ILE A 79 5.09 11.29 0.68
N VAL A 80 5.24 10.04 1.10
CA VAL A 80 5.90 9.70 2.36
C VAL A 80 7.33 9.26 2.04
N VAL A 81 8.29 9.82 2.76
CA VAL A 81 9.70 9.46 2.68
C VAL A 81 10.11 8.91 4.04
N ASP A 82 10.46 7.63 4.07
CA ASP A 82 10.82 6.94 5.30
C ASP A 82 12.12 7.46 5.93
N PRO A 83 12.25 7.41 7.27
CA PRO A 83 13.46 7.83 7.97
C PRO A 83 14.61 6.84 7.76
N ILE A 84 15.84 7.37 7.72
CA ILE A 84 17.05 6.54 7.72
C ILE A 84 17.55 6.41 9.17
N LEU A 85 17.33 5.24 9.77
CA LEU A 85 17.79 4.94 11.12
C LEU A 85 19.28 4.60 11.13
N ARG A 86 20.02 5.10 12.12
CA ARG A 86 21.47 4.88 12.24
C ARG A 86 21.88 4.56 13.67
N VAL A 87 22.76 3.57 13.81
CA VAL A 87 23.24 3.05 15.10
C VAL A 87 24.75 2.83 15.09
N GLY A 88 25.33 2.68 16.28
CA GLY A 88 26.74 2.37 16.48
C GLY A 88 27.68 3.54 16.32
N ALA A 89 28.94 3.32 16.72
CA ALA A 89 30.00 4.32 16.64
C ALA A 89 30.39 4.67 15.19
N ASP A 90 30.20 3.74 14.25
CA ASP A 90 30.40 3.90 12.81
C ASP A 90 29.17 4.48 12.08
N ASN A 91 28.06 4.69 12.79
CA ASN A 91 26.84 5.33 12.29
C ASN A 91 26.25 4.62 11.05
N HIS A 92 26.32 3.28 11.04
CA HIS A 92 25.78 2.45 9.98
C HIS A 92 24.24 2.47 9.98
N VAL A 93 23.65 2.17 8.82
CA VAL A 93 22.19 2.19 8.62
C VAL A 93 21.56 0.93 9.22
N LEU A 94 20.49 1.11 10.00
CA LEU A 94 19.59 0.05 10.44
C LEU A 94 18.35 0.06 9.54
N PRO A 95 18.16 -0.92 8.63
CA PRO A 95 16.94 -1.02 7.82
C PRO A 95 15.68 -1.13 8.70
N LEU A 96 14.56 -0.55 8.24
CA LEU A 96 13.29 -0.59 8.99
C LEU A 96 12.80 -2.02 9.22
N ASP A 97 12.89 -2.89 8.21
CA ASP A 97 12.53 -4.32 8.31
C ASP A 97 13.40 -5.10 9.30
N CYS A 98 14.52 -4.53 9.75
CA CYS A 98 15.43 -5.12 10.73
C CYS A 98 15.21 -4.59 12.15
N VAL A 99 14.22 -3.73 12.38
CA VAL A 99 13.91 -3.24 13.74
C VAL A 99 13.37 -4.39 14.59
N THR A 100 13.98 -4.59 15.75
CA THR A 100 13.58 -5.56 16.77
C THR A 100 13.39 -4.82 18.10
N LEU A 101 12.14 -4.56 18.43
CA LEU A 101 11.74 -3.66 19.50
C LEU A 101 11.34 -4.41 20.78
N GLN A 102 11.85 -3.98 21.93
CA GLN A 102 11.34 -4.43 23.23
C GLN A 102 10.68 -3.29 23.99
N THR A 103 9.44 -3.47 24.40
CA THR A 103 8.69 -2.52 25.22
C THR A 103 9.00 -2.72 26.70
N PHE A 104 9.37 -1.64 27.39
CA PHE A 104 9.56 -1.57 28.83
C PHE A 104 8.56 -0.60 29.46
N LEU A 105 7.84 -1.07 30.48
CA LEU A 105 7.03 -0.21 31.33
C LEU A 105 7.97 0.61 32.25
N ALA A 106 8.16 1.89 31.95
CA ALA A 106 9.12 2.74 32.65
C ALA A 106 8.90 2.74 34.18
N LYS A 107 7.65 2.75 34.64
CA LYS A 107 7.31 2.69 36.08
C LYS A 107 7.78 1.42 36.80
N CYS A 108 8.05 0.33 36.08
CA CYS A 108 8.54 -0.93 36.63
C CYS A 108 10.07 -1.03 36.64
N MET A 109 10.78 -0.03 36.10
CA MET A 109 12.24 -0.03 35.98
C MET A 109 12.97 0.41 37.25
N GLY A 110 12.26 0.89 38.27
CA GLY A 110 12.86 1.34 39.52
C GLY A 110 13.74 2.60 39.36
N PRO A 111 14.66 2.86 40.31
CA PRO A 111 15.55 4.02 40.26
C PRO A 111 16.45 4.03 39.01
N PHE A 112 16.71 5.22 38.45
CA PHE A 112 17.39 5.39 37.17
C PHE A 112 18.82 4.82 37.13
N ASP A 113 19.56 4.82 38.25
CA ASP A 113 20.90 4.20 38.34
C ASP A 113 20.90 2.70 38.06
N GLU A 114 19.76 2.01 38.18
CA GLU A 114 19.64 0.58 37.90
C GLU A 114 19.18 0.30 36.46
N TRP A 115 18.82 1.31 35.68
CA TRP A 115 18.23 1.10 34.36
C TRP A 115 19.22 0.45 33.39
N GLU A 116 20.48 0.87 33.38
CA GLU A 116 21.48 0.27 32.49
C GLU A 116 21.62 -1.24 32.72
N SER A 117 21.69 -1.69 33.98
CA SER A 117 21.81 -3.13 34.27
C SER A 117 20.55 -3.89 33.88
N ARG A 118 19.36 -3.29 34.06
CA ARG A 118 18.07 -3.88 33.71
C ARG A 118 17.82 -3.94 32.21
N LEU A 119 18.26 -2.94 31.45
CA LEU A 119 18.12 -2.87 29.98
C LEU A 119 19.15 -3.75 29.25
N ARG A 120 20.24 -4.13 29.92
CA ARG A 120 21.28 -5.01 29.35
C ARG A 120 20.71 -6.31 28.78
N VAL A 121 19.64 -6.84 29.37
CA VAL A 121 18.95 -8.03 28.87
C VAL A 121 18.45 -7.84 27.44
N ALA A 122 17.96 -6.67 27.05
CA ALA A 122 17.48 -6.40 25.70
C ALA A 122 18.62 -6.56 24.68
N LYS A 123 19.80 -6.01 25.02
CA LYS A 123 21.03 -6.15 24.23
C LYS A 123 21.46 -7.62 24.12
N GLU A 124 21.54 -8.32 25.25
CA GLU A 124 21.96 -9.73 25.29
C GLU A 124 20.97 -10.66 24.57
N SER A 125 19.72 -10.20 24.39
CA SER A 125 18.67 -10.90 23.66
C SER A 125 18.60 -10.53 22.17
N GLY A 126 19.45 -9.61 21.69
CA GLY A 126 19.48 -9.23 20.28
C GLY A 126 18.44 -8.18 19.85
N TYR A 127 17.73 -7.53 20.78
CA TYR A 127 16.89 -6.38 20.43
C TYR A 127 17.78 -5.18 20.06
N ASN A 128 17.41 -4.46 19.00
CA ASN A 128 18.11 -3.26 18.53
C ASN A 128 17.28 -1.97 18.69
N MET A 129 16.08 -2.07 19.25
CA MET A 129 15.26 -0.93 19.63
C MET A 129 14.57 -1.16 20.98
N ILE A 130 14.50 -0.11 21.79
CA ILE A 130 13.77 -0.11 23.05
C ILE A 130 12.65 0.92 22.97
N HIS A 131 11.45 0.49 23.34
CA HIS A 131 10.29 1.35 23.50
C HIS A 131 10.01 1.55 24.99
N PHE A 132 9.98 2.80 25.44
CA PHE A 132 9.56 3.14 26.78
C PHE A 132 8.14 3.69 26.78
N THR A 133 7.27 3.13 27.62
CA THR A 133 6.04 3.85 28.01
C THR A 133 6.39 5.19 28.63
N PRO A 134 5.45 6.15 28.74
CA PRO A 134 5.77 7.52 29.14
C PRO A 134 6.63 7.60 30.43
N LEU A 135 7.67 8.44 30.39
CA LEU A 135 8.62 8.67 31.49
C LEU A 135 8.25 9.86 32.36
N GLN A 136 7.15 10.55 32.03
CA GLN A 136 6.70 11.77 32.65
C GLN A 136 6.11 11.54 34.04
N THR A 137 5.93 12.61 34.83
CA THR A 137 5.29 12.52 36.15
C THR A 137 3.88 11.94 36.06
N LEU A 138 3.61 10.88 36.82
CA LEU A 138 2.34 10.17 36.77
C LEU A 138 1.28 10.80 37.69
N GLY A 139 0.01 10.64 37.31
CA GLY A 139 -1.16 11.01 38.09
C GLY A 139 -1.41 10.11 39.30
N LEU A 140 -2.47 10.42 40.05
CA LEU A 140 -2.83 9.69 41.28
C LEU A 140 -3.16 8.21 41.04
N SER A 141 -3.68 7.85 39.86
CA SER A 141 -3.95 6.46 39.49
C SER A 141 -2.66 5.65 39.31
N ARG A 142 -1.52 6.32 39.14
CA ARG A 142 -0.22 5.70 38.81
C ARG A 142 -0.25 4.95 37.47
N SER A 143 -1.22 5.28 36.61
CA SER A 143 -1.26 4.83 35.22
C SER A 143 -0.11 5.47 34.44
N SER A 144 0.52 4.72 33.53
CA SER A 144 1.63 5.23 32.71
C SER A 144 1.17 6.28 31.71
N TYR A 145 -0.12 6.31 31.36
CA TYR A 145 -0.69 7.20 30.35
C TYR A 145 -1.45 8.39 30.96
N SER A 146 -1.77 8.33 32.26
CA SER A 146 -2.36 9.44 33.00
C SER A 146 -1.25 10.33 33.57
N LEU A 147 -0.77 11.27 32.76
CA LEU A 147 0.37 12.13 33.10
C LEU A 147 -0.07 13.36 33.92
N ALA A 148 0.50 13.54 35.11
CA ALA A 148 0.26 14.73 35.93
C ALA A 148 0.97 15.96 35.35
N ASP A 149 2.21 15.79 34.86
CA ASP A 149 2.99 16.83 34.20
C ASP A 149 3.83 16.22 33.08
N GLN A 150 3.59 16.66 31.84
CA GLN A 150 4.26 16.18 30.65
C GLN A 150 5.70 16.69 30.49
N LEU A 151 6.06 17.79 31.16
CA LEU A 151 7.36 18.45 31.02
C LEU A 151 8.38 17.89 32.03
N GLU A 152 7.91 17.39 33.16
CA GLU A 152 8.77 16.84 34.21
C GLU A 152 9.03 15.33 34.06
N LEU A 153 10.27 14.92 34.32
CA LEU A 153 10.63 13.51 34.44
C LEU A 153 10.04 12.95 35.74
N ASN A 154 9.52 11.72 35.70
CA ASN A 154 8.92 11.08 36.86
C ASN A 154 9.87 11.07 38.08
N PRO A 155 9.48 11.69 39.21
CA PRO A 155 10.32 11.75 40.40
C PRO A 155 10.60 10.37 41.01
N ASP A 156 9.78 9.35 40.72
CA ASP A 156 9.99 7.96 41.16
C ASP A 156 11.31 7.34 40.69
N PHE A 157 11.88 7.86 39.59
CA PHE A 157 13.18 7.39 39.09
C PHE A 157 14.34 7.92 39.94
N SER A 158 14.09 8.90 40.80
CA SER A 158 15.07 9.50 41.71
C SER A 158 15.13 8.77 43.05
N ARG A 159 16.30 8.81 43.68
CA ARG A 159 16.48 8.38 45.08
C ARG A 159 16.43 9.61 45.99
N PRO A 160 16.16 9.45 47.30
CA PRO A 160 16.19 10.57 48.25
C PRO A 160 17.47 11.43 48.17
N ASN A 161 18.61 10.81 47.82
CA ASN A 161 19.92 11.46 47.78
C ASN A 161 20.37 11.89 46.37
N LYS A 162 19.62 11.55 45.30
CA LYS A 162 20.00 11.86 43.92
C LYS A 162 18.77 12.02 43.03
N LYS A 163 18.62 13.23 42.46
CA LYS A 163 17.61 13.54 41.46
C LYS A 163 18.16 13.32 40.05
N TYR A 164 17.34 12.74 39.18
CA TYR A 164 17.65 12.57 37.76
C TYR A 164 16.81 13.52 36.91
N THR A 165 17.34 13.87 35.75
CA THR A 165 16.76 14.81 34.80
C THR A 165 16.67 14.21 33.40
N TRP A 166 15.96 14.87 32.48
CA TRP A 166 15.95 14.48 31.07
C TRP A 166 17.34 14.41 30.44
N THR A 167 18.31 15.19 30.93
CA THR A 167 19.70 15.13 30.45
C THR A 167 20.36 13.79 30.79
N ASP A 168 20.09 13.24 31.98
CA ASP A 168 20.58 11.91 32.38
C ASP A 168 19.98 10.81 31.50
N VAL A 169 18.68 10.92 31.18
CA VAL A 169 18.00 10.02 30.23
C VAL A 169 18.65 10.11 28.85
N GLY A 170 18.90 11.32 28.36
CA GLY A 170 19.57 11.56 27.08
C GLY A 170 20.97 10.93 27.00
N GLN A 171 21.75 11.03 28.08
CA GLN A 171 23.07 10.40 28.16
C GLN A 171 22.98 8.87 28.07
N LEU A 172 22.00 8.26 28.75
CA LEU A 172 21.77 6.82 28.65
C LEU A 172 21.34 6.43 27.22
N VAL A 173 20.38 7.13 26.62
CA VAL A 173 19.92 6.83 25.25
C VAL A 173 21.06 6.94 24.23
N GLU A 174 21.88 7.98 24.32
CA GLU A 174 23.06 8.12 23.44
C GLU A 174 24.09 7.01 23.66
N LYS A 175 24.30 6.58 24.92
CA LYS A 175 25.14 5.43 25.25
C LYS A 175 24.62 4.15 24.62
N LEU A 176 23.31 3.87 24.75
CA LEU A 176 22.66 2.69 24.15
C LEU A 176 22.83 2.70 22.62
N LYS A 177 22.66 3.85 21.98
CA LYS A 177 22.81 4.01 20.53
C LYS A 177 24.24 3.76 20.04
N LYS A 178 25.24 4.37 20.71
CA LYS A 178 26.64 4.33 20.26
C LYS A 178 27.36 3.05 20.66
N GLU A 179 27.14 2.56 21.89
CA GLU A 179 27.88 1.43 22.45
C GLU A 179 27.15 0.09 22.27
N TRP A 180 25.81 0.10 22.24
CA TRP A 180 25.00 -1.13 22.21
C TRP A 180 24.28 -1.33 20.88
N ASN A 181 24.37 -0.39 19.94
CA ASN A 181 23.63 -0.37 18.68
C ASN A 181 22.10 -0.41 18.88
N ILE A 182 21.59 0.20 19.97
CA ILE A 182 20.17 0.20 20.33
C ILE A 182 19.58 1.61 20.21
N LEU A 183 18.52 1.75 19.41
CA LEU A 183 17.72 2.97 19.36
C LEU A 183 16.67 3.00 20.47
N CYS A 184 16.28 4.19 20.91
CA CYS A 184 15.20 4.34 21.88
C CYS A 184 14.07 5.19 21.31
N ILE A 185 12.85 4.70 21.49
CA ILE A 185 11.60 5.43 21.22
C ILE A 185 10.74 5.48 22.48
N THR A 186 9.76 6.38 22.52
CA THR A 186 8.85 6.47 23.66
C THR A 186 7.44 6.89 23.22
N ASP A 187 6.44 6.53 24.03
CA ASP A 187 5.08 6.99 23.82
C ASP A 187 4.96 8.51 23.96
N VAL A 188 4.11 9.09 23.12
CA VAL A 188 3.61 10.46 23.28
C VAL A 188 2.10 10.46 23.44
N VAL A 189 1.62 11.14 24.48
CA VAL A 189 0.19 11.22 24.83
C VAL A 189 -0.33 12.62 24.56
N TYR A 190 -1.10 12.78 23.48
CA TYR A 190 -1.68 14.07 23.10
C TYR A 190 -3.15 14.22 23.48
N ASN A 191 -3.86 13.12 23.73
CA ASN A 191 -5.32 13.13 23.88
C ASN A 191 -5.82 13.57 25.25
N HIS A 192 -5.02 13.34 26.29
CA HIS A 192 -5.45 13.49 27.68
C HIS A 192 -4.29 13.79 28.63
N THR A 193 -4.64 14.21 29.85
CA THR A 193 -3.73 14.43 30.99
C THR A 193 -4.41 13.91 32.26
N ALA A 194 -3.68 13.72 33.35
CA ALA A 194 -4.27 13.30 34.62
C ALA A 194 -5.27 14.32 35.16
N ALA A 195 -6.39 13.84 35.72
CA ALA A 195 -7.48 14.69 36.18
C ALA A 195 -7.11 15.69 37.28
N LYS A 196 -5.99 15.48 37.99
CA LYS A 196 -5.50 16.36 39.08
C LYS A 196 -4.15 17.02 38.75
N SER A 197 -3.84 17.24 37.48
CA SER A 197 -2.70 18.05 37.08
C SER A 197 -2.79 19.47 37.66
N SER A 198 -1.69 19.99 38.23
CA SER A 198 -1.63 21.34 38.79
C SER A 198 -1.88 22.41 37.73
N TRP A 199 -1.26 22.27 36.57
CA TRP A 199 -1.40 23.20 35.46
C TRP A 199 -2.83 23.27 34.89
N LEU A 200 -3.64 22.22 35.04
CA LEU A 200 -5.07 22.27 34.66
C LEU A 200 -5.89 23.16 35.60
N GLN A 201 -5.46 23.36 36.85
CA GLN A 201 -6.11 24.31 37.76
C GLN A 201 -5.83 25.75 37.36
N GLU A 202 -4.65 26.01 36.80
CA GLU A 202 -4.25 27.33 36.27
C GLU A 202 -4.87 27.59 34.89
N HIS A 203 -4.96 26.55 34.06
CA HIS A 203 -5.42 26.62 32.66
C HIS A 203 -6.60 25.67 32.36
N PRO A 204 -7.76 25.84 33.02
CA PRO A 204 -8.92 24.96 32.87
C PRO A 204 -9.52 24.98 31.44
N GLU A 205 -9.23 26.01 30.64
CA GLU A 205 -9.63 26.12 29.23
C GLU A 205 -9.00 25.05 28.31
N SER A 206 -7.94 24.38 28.80
CA SER A 206 -7.23 23.30 28.12
C SER A 206 -7.99 21.97 28.10
N ALA A 207 -9.05 21.85 28.90
CA ALA A 207 -9.94 20.70 28.90
C ALA A 207 -11.31 21.06 28.29
N TYR A 208 -12.04 20.03 27.84
CA TYR A 208 -13.47 20.20 27.56
C TYR A 208 -14.19 20.40 28.91
N ASN A 209 -14.74 21.60 29.13
CA ASN A 209 -15.43 21.97 30.36
C ASN A 209 -16.79 22.64 30.08
N LEU A 210 -17.60 22.88 31.10
CA LEU A 210 -18.97 23.37 30.89
C LEU A 210 -19.07 24.85 30.48
N VAL A 211 -17.96 25.59 30.45
CA VAL A 211 -17.89 26.97 29.96
C VAL A 211 -17.55 26.99 28.47
N ASN A 212 -16.50 26.28 28.06
CA ASN A 212 -16.05 26.25 26.65
C ASN A 212 -16.79 25.20 25.80
N SER A 213 -17.46 24.25 26.44
CA SER A 213 -18.18 23.13 25.80
C SER A 213 -19.58 22.99 26.42
N PRO A 214 -20.46 24.00 26.27
CA PRO A 214 -21.77 24.05 26.93
C PRO A 214 -22.70 22.90 26.54
N HIS A 215 -22.51 22.28 25.37
CA HIS A 215 -23.25 21.10 24.92
C HIS A 215 -23.09 19.89 25.84
N LEU A 216 -22.08 19.87 26.72
CA LEU A 216 -21.85 18.82 27.70
C LEU A 216 -22.66 19.00 29.00
N LYS A 217 -23.33 20.15 29.22
CA LYS A 217 -24.11 20.41 30.43
C LYS A 217 -25.17 19.34 30.72
N PRO A 218 -26.00 18.89 29.75
CA PRO A 218 -26.98 17.82 29.98
C PRO A 218 -26.33 16.49 30.40
N ALA A 219 -25.18 16.15 29.79
CA ALA A 219 -24.44 14.94 30.11
C ALA A 219 -23.82 14.98 31.52
N TRP A 220 -23.35 16.15 31.95
CA TRP A 220 -22.82 16.34 33.30
C TRP A 220 -23.91 16.20 34.37
N VAL A 221 -25.11 16.75 34.13
CA VAL A 221 -26.26 16.59 35.04
C VAL A 221 -26.62 15.11 35.21
N LEU A 222 -26.63 14.35 34.10
CA LEU A 222 -26.82 12.90 34.15
C LEU A 222 -25.70 12.20 34.94
N ASP A 223 -24.43 12.55 34.71
CA ASP A 223 -23.29 11.95 35.41
C ASP A 223 -23.37 12.15 36.93
N ARG A 224 -23.74 13.36 37.38
CA ARG A 224 -23.96 13.64 38.82
C ARG A 224 -25.14 12.86 39.38
N ALA A 225 -26.25 12.77 38.66
CA ALA A 225 -27.40 11.99 39.11
C ALA A 225 -27.07 10.49 39.27
N LEU A 226 -26.26 9.93 38.37
CA LEU A 226 -25.77 8.54 38.45
C LEU A 226 -24.77 8.32 39.59
N TRP A 227 -23.97 9.33 39.93
CA TRP A 227 -23.11 9.30 41.12
C TRP A 227 -23.95 9.21 42.41
N HIS A 228 -24.95 10.08 42.56
CA HIS A 228 -25.86 10.05 43.72
C HIS A 228 -26.62 8.71 43.80
N LEU A 229 -27.08 8.18 42.65
CA LEU A 229 -27.65 6.83 42.60
C LEU A 229 -26.66 5.76 43.08
N SER A 230 -25.39 5.85 42.68
CA SER A 230 -24.35 4.91 43.13
C SER A 230 -24.14 4.96 44.64
N CYS A 231 -24.13 6.16 45.24
CA CYS A 231 -24.04 6.34 46.68
C CYS A 231 -25.27 5.76 47.39
N ASP A 232 -26.48 6.03 46.90
CA ASP A 232 -27.71 5.51 47.48
C ASP A 232 -27.80 3.97 47.41
N VAL A 233 -27.34 3.37 46.32
CA VAL A 233 -27.23 1.90 46.18
C VAL A 233 -26.20 1.32 47.15
N ALA A 234 -25.03 1.96 47.29
CA ALA A 234 -24.00 1.56 48.24
C ALA A 234 -24.49 1.63 49.71
N GLU A 235 -25.29 2.64 50.03
CA GLU A 235 -25.93 2.83 51.35
C GLU A 235 -27.16 1.92 51.56
N GLY A 236 -27.58 1.16 50.54
CA GLY A 236 -28.67 0.19 50.62
C GLY A 236 -30.07 0.79 50.52
N LYS A 237 -30.23 2.05 50.12
CA LYS A 237 -31.54 2.74 50.03
C LYS A 237 -32.50 2.11 49.02
N TYR A 238 -31.97 1.46 47.98
CA TYR A 238 -32.77 0.79 46.94
C TYR A 238 -32.99 -0.72 47.17
N LYS A 239 -32.61 -1.25 48.34
CA LYS A 239 -32.72 -2.68 48.66
C LYS A 239 -34.16 -3.20 48.56
N GLU A 240 -35.13 -2.42 49.04
CA GLU A 240 -36.56 -2.76 49.00
C GLU A 240 -37.14 -2.70 47.58
N ARG A 241 -36.48 -1.97 46.65
CA ARG A 241 -36.81 -1.94 45.22
C ARG A 241 -36.05 -2.99 44.41
N GLY A 242 -35.39 -3.94 45.09
CA GLY A 242 -34.71 -5.07 44.46
C GLY A 242 -33.28 -4.78 43.99
N VAL A 243 -32.63 -3.68 44.41
CA VAL A 243 -31.22 -3.39 44.09
C VAL A 243 -30.41 -3.28 45.38
N ALA A 244 -29.62 -4.31 45.67
CA ALA A 244 -28.64 -4.30 46.76
C ALA A 244 -27.29 -3.76 46.27
N ALA A 245 -26.37 -3.45 47.19
CA ALA A 245 -25.01 -3.04 46.83
C ALA A 245 -24.29 -4.14 46.02
N LEU A 246 -24.53 -5.42 46.32
CA LEU A 246 -24.01 -6.54 45.54
C LEU A 246 -24.98 -6.89 44.39
N ILE A 247 -24.48 -6.82 43.15
CA ILE A 247 -25.23 -7.15 41.93
C ILE A 247 -24.80 -8.54 41.45
N GLU A 248 -25.76 -9.46 41.35
CA GLU A 248 -25.55 -10.90 41.16
C GLU A 248 -26.37 -11.49 39.99
N ASN A 249 -27.41 -10.80 39.51
CA ASN A 249 -28.32 -11.37 38.51
C ASN A 249 -29.01 -10.32 37.61
N ASP A 250 -29.60 -10.81 36.51
CA ASP A 250 -30.32 -9.98 35.52
C ASP A 250 -31.59 -9.32 36.06
N HIS A 251 -32.18 -9.87 37.13
CA HIS A 251 -33.34 -9.24 37.77
C HIS A 251 -32.95 -7.88 38.37
N GLN A 252 -31.83 -7.82 39.09
CA GLN A 252 -31.30 -6.57 39.64
C GLN A 252 -30.95 -5.56 38.53
N MET A 253 -30.43 -6.03 37.39
CA MET A 253 -30.17 -5.17 36.21
C MET A 253 -31.46 -4.53 35.68
N ASN A 254 -32.55 -5.29 35.61
CA ASN A 254 -33.86 -4.76 35.23
C ASN A 254 -34.44 -3.80 36.28
N CYS A 255 -34.16 -4.01 37.57
CA CYS A 255 -34.53 -3.07 38.62
C CYS A 255 -33.74 -1.75 38.50
N ILE A 256 -32.44 -1.81 38.21
CA ILE A 256 -31.61 -0.62 37.93
C ILE A 256 -32.20 0.15 36.73
N ARG A 257 -32.55 -0.56 35.65
CA ARG A 257 -33.24 0.03 34.48
C ARG A 257 -34.47 0.83 34.90
N LYS A 258 -35.36 0.22 35.69
CA LYS A 258 -36.60 0.86 36.16
C LYS A 258 -36.31 2.07 37.04
N ILE A 259 -35.35 1.99 37.97
CA ILE A 259 -34.99 3.12 38.84
C ILE A 259 -34.49 4.31 38.01
N ILE A 260 -33.63 4.08 37.00
CA ILE A 260 -33.15 5.18 36.15
C ILE A 260 -34.31 5.85 35.40
N TRP A 261 -35.25 5.06 34.86
CA TRP A 261 -36.40 5.58 34.11
C TRP A 261 -37.45 6.28 34.97
N GLU A 262 -37.78 5.74 36.14
CA GLU A 262 -38.87 6.23 36.99
C GLU A 262 -38.40 7.29 37.99
N ASP A 263 -37.17 7.19 38.49
CA ASP A 263 -36.69 8.03 39.59
C ASP A 263 -35.65 9.06 39.16
N ILE A 264 -34.82 8.75 38.16
CA ILE A 264 -33.70 9.63 37.78
C ILE A 264 -34.09 10.58 36.67
N PHE A 265 -34.47 10.08 35.49
CA PHE A 265 -34.80 10.93 34.34
C PHE A 265 -35.90 11.97 34.62
N PRO A 266 -37.00 11.64 35.34
CA PRO A 266 -38.03 12.63 35.66
C PRO A 266 -37.55 13.72 36.62
N LYS A 267 -36.51 13.49 37.42
CA LYS A 267 -35.97 14.51 38.34
C LYS A 267 -35.06 15.51 37.64
N ILE A 268 -34.29 15.06 36.65
CA ILE A 268 -33.27 15.89 36.00
C ILE A 268 -33.75 16.61 34.73
N HIS A 269 -34.96 16.33 34.23
CA HIS A 269 -35.62 17.08 33.16
C HIS A 269 -34.71 17.37 31.94
N LEU A 270 -33.97 16.37 31.42
CA LEU A 270 -32.94 16.60 30.40
C LEU A 270 -33.48 17.21 29.09
N TRP A 271 -34.77 17.00 28.78
CA TRP A 271 -35.41 17.53 27.57
C TRP A 271 -35.49 19.05 27.55
N GLU A 272 -35.50 19.71 28.71
CA GLU A 272 -35.58 21.17 28.80
C GLU A 272 -34.37 21.85 28.16
N PHE A 273 -33.20 21.20 28.14
CA PHE A 273 -32.00 21.73 27.47
C PHE A 273 -32.13 21.83 25.94
N PHE A 274 -33.14 21.19 25.36
CA PHE A 274 -33.37 21.11 23.91
C PHE A 274 -34.69 21.76 23.48
N GLN A 275 -35.48 22.29 24.42
CA GLN A 275 -36.82 22.83 24.19
C GLN A 275 -36.84 24.35 24.26
N VAL A 276 -37.89 24.92 23.65
CA VAL A 276 -38.20 26.35 23.64
C VAL A 276 -39.20 26.66 24.75
N ASP A 277 -39.00 27.76 25.47
CA ASP A 277 -40.03 28.34 26.33
C ASP A 277 -41.22 28.81 25.48
N VAL A 278 -42.34 28.07 25.56
CA VAL A 278 -43.53 28.29 24.73
C VAL A 278 -44.14 29.66 25.00
N ASP A 279 -44.34 30.01 26.26
CA ASP A 279 -45.00 31.25 26.66
C ASP A 279 -44.19 32.46 26.19
N LYS A 280 -42.88 32.42 26.44
CA LYS A 280 -41.96 33.48 26.03
C LYS A 280 -41.88 33.63 24.51
N ALA A 281 -41.85 32.52 23.77
CA ALA A 281 -41.82 32.55 22.31
C ALA A 281 -43.13 33.12 21.72
N VAL A 282 -44.28 32.73 22.28
CA VAL A 282 -45.59 33.23 21.86
C VAL A 282 -45.75 34.72 22.18
N GLU A 283 -45.27 35.17 23.33
CA GLU A 283 -45.26 36.60 23.68
C GLU A 283 -44.39 37.41 22.72
N GLN A 284 -43.18 36.93 22.40
CA GLN A 284 -42.31 37.56 21.42
C GLN A 284 -42.97 37.63 20.03
N PHE A 285 -43.57 36.53 19.58
CA PHE A 285 -44.27 36.46 18.31
C PHE A 285 -45.46 37.42 18.23
N ARG A 286 -46.26 37.50 19.32
CA ARG A 286 -47.36 38.47 19.47
C ARG A 286 -46.87 39.92 19.39
N GLY A 287 -45.76 40.23 20.04
CA GLY A 287 -45.14 41.56 19.98
C GLY A 287 -44.67 41.94 18.57
N LEU A 288 -44.17 40.98 17.79
CA LEU A 288 -43.76 41.21 16.40
C LEU A 288 -44.94 41.34 15.43
N LEU A 289 -46.05 40.62 15.68
CA LEU A 289 -47.28 40.73 14.88
C LEU A 289 -47.98 42.09 15.01
N THR A 290 -47.73 42.83 16.09
CA THR A 290 -48.39 44.10 16.42
C THR A 290 -47.61 45.35 15.98
N GLN A 291 -46.44 45.19 15.34
CA GLN A 291 -45.63 46.32 14.84
C GLN A 291 -46.10 46.85 13.48
N GLU A 292 -46.18 48.17 13.33
CA GLU A 292 -46.74 48.86 12.14
C GLU A 292 -45.88 48.76 10.85
N ASN A 293 -44.59 48.44 10.93
CA ASN A 293 -43.68 48.35 9.78
C ASN A 293 -43.35 46.89 9.39
N ARG A 294 -44.37 46.18 8.93
CA ARG A 294 -44.29 44.75 8.58
C ARG A 294 -43.62 44.54 7.20
N LYS A 295 -42.36 44.10 7.17
CA LYS A 295 -41.74 43.57 5.93
C LYS A 295 -42.03 42.07 5.83
N THR A 296 -43.11 41.69 5.17
CA THR A 296 -43.38 40.29 4.79
C THR A 296 -42.55 39.90 3.58
N THR A 297 -41.47 39.15 3.79
CA THR A 297 -40.80 38.39 2.73
C THR A 297 -41.64 37.17 2.35
N LYS A 298 -41.75 36.88 1.04
CA LYS A 298 -42.45 35.67 0.57
C LYS A 298 -41.78 34.42 1.17
N PRO A 299 -42.54 33.44 1.69
CA PRO A 299 -41.97 32.22 2.22
C PRO A 299 -41.25 31.46 1.10
N ASP A 300 -40.00 31.05 1.35
CA ASP A 300 -39.35 30.03 0.54
C ASP A 300 -40.04 28.69 0.87
N PRO A 301 -40.65 27.99 -0.11
CA PRO A 301 -41.34 26.72 0.13
C PRO A 301 -40.42 25.61 0.68
N LYS A 302 -39.10 25.81 0.72
CA LYS A 302 -38.14 24.89 1.34
C LYS A 302 -37.85 25.17 2.82
N GLN A 303 -38.22 26.34 3.36
CA GLN A 303 -37.80 26.76 4.70
C GLN A 303 -38.89 26.46 5.75
N HIS A 304 -38.62 25.50 6.63
CA HIS A 304 -39.55 25.04 7.67
C HIS A 304 -39.12 25.54 9.05
N LEU A 305 -40.08 25.89 9.91
CA LEU A 305 -39.81 26.29 11.29
C LEU A 305 -39.18 25.12 12.06
N LYS A 306 -38.03 25.35 12.69
CA LYS A 306 -37.26 24.37 13.47
C LYS A 306 -36.72 25.01 14.75
N ILE A 307 -36.52 24.19 15.77
CA ILE A 307 -35.84 24.61 17.00
C ILE A 307 -34.35 24.84 16.73
N ILE A 308 -33.87 26.01 17.11
CA ILE A 308 -32.48 26.43 17.12
C ILE A 308 -31.94 26.21 18.53
N GLN A 309 -30.91 25.37 18.65
CA GLN A 309 -30.29 25.02 19.93
C GLN A 309 -29.70 26.27 20.61
N ASP A 310 -29.95 26.43 21.92
CA ASP A 310 -29.28 27.48 22.71
C ASP A 310 -27.77 27.21 22.76
N PRO A 311 -26.92 28.15 22.30
CA PRO A 311 -25.47 27.98 22.37
C PRO A 311 -24.97 27.72 23.79
N GLU A 312 -25.66 28.26 24.80
CA GLU A 312 -25.32 28.08 26.22
C GLU A 312 -25.96 26.85 26.87
N TYR A 313 -26.81 26.11 26.15
CA TYR A 313 -27.55 24.96 26.68
C TYR A 313 -28.21 25.27 28.03
N ARG A 314 -29.02 26.33 28.09
CA ARG A 314 -29.88 26.62 29.25
C ARG A 314 -31.20 25.87 29.11
N ARG A 315 -31.81 25.53 30.25
CA ARG A 315 -33.16 24.95 30.31
C ARG A 315 -34.16 25.91 29.66
N LEU A 316 -34.98 25.40 28.75
CA LEU A 316 -35.94 26.12 27.92
C LEU A 316 -35.33 27.31 27.15
N GLY A 317 -34.02 27.25 26.89
CA GLY A 317 -33.26 28.34 26.27
C GLY A 317 -33.28 28.33 24.74
N CYS A 318 -33.72 27.23 24.11
CA CYS A 318 -33.75 27.14 22.65
C CYS A 318 -34.74 28.16 22.07
N THR A 319 -34.53 28.51 20.80
CA THR A 319 -35.37 29.51 20.11
C THR A 319 -35.84 28.98 18.75
N VAL A 320 -36.64 29.78 18.04
CA VAL A 320 -37.02 29.54 16.65
C VAL A 320 -36.78 30.79 15.82
N ASP A 321 -36.64 30.65 14.50
CA ASP A 321 -36.54 31.80 13.60
C ASP A 321 -37.89 32.51 13.51
N MET A 322 -37.96 33.69 14.12
CA MET A 322 -39.18 34.51 14.15
C MET A 322 -39.57 35.04 12.76
N ASN A 323 -38.63 35.21 11.83
CA ASN A 323 -38.96 35.62 10.46
C ASN A 323 -39.68 34.51 9.72
N VAL A 324 -39.23 33.26 9.90
CA VAL A 324 -39.91 32.08 9.35
C VAL A 324 -41.28 31.91 9.99
N ALA A 325 -41.40 32.11 11.32
CA ALA A 325 -42.69 32.07 12.01
C ALA A 325 -43.68 33.10 11.46
N LEU A 326 -43.24 34.36 11.27
CA LEU A 326 -44.06 35.45 10.74
C LEU A 326 -44.46 35.26 9.27
N ALA A 327 -43.62 34.57 8.49
CA ALA A 327 -43.92 34.21 7.10
C ALA A 327 -44.85 32.98 6.99
N THR A 328 -44.88 32.13 8.01
CA THR A 328 -45.69 30.89 8.04
C THR A 328 -47.08 31.13 8.60
N PHE A 329 -47.19 31.89 9.70
CA PHE A 329 -48.44 32.14 10.41
C PHE A 329 -48.90 33.58 10.18
N ILE A 330 -49.65 33.80 9.08
CA ILE A 330 -50.11 35.13 8.64
C ILE A 330 -51.57 35.32 9.08
N PRO A 331 -51.89 36.38 9.86
CA PRO A 331 -53.25 36.68 10.26
C PRO A 331 -54.04 37.22 9.07
N HIS A 332 -55.31 36.82 8.97
CA HIS A 332 -56.21 37.22 7.88
C HIS A 332 -56.63 38.70 7.93
N ASP A 333 -56.55 39.33 9.10
CA ASP A 333 -56.68 40.77 9.32
C ASP A 333 -55.82 41.23 10.52
N ASN A 334 -55.75 42.53 10.79
CA ASN A 334 -55.00 43.08 11.95
C ASN A 334 -55.85 43.14 13.23
N GLY A 335 -56.97 42.43 13.29
CA GLY A 335 -57.85 42.40 14.44
C GLY A 335 -57.26 41.60 15.62
N PRO A 336 -57.62 41.93 16.87
CA PRO A 336 -57.14 41.18 18.04
C PRO A 336 -57.46 39.68 17.98
N ALA A 337 -58.58 39.31 17.35
CA ALA A 337 -59.01 37.92 17.18
C ALA A 337 -58.11 37.13 16.21
N ALA A 338 -57.78 37.69 15.05
CA ALA A 338 -56.89 37.04 14.06
C ALA A 338 -55.45 36.91 14.57
N ILE A 339 -54.97 37.89 15.34
CA ILE A 339 -53.67 37.82 16.01
C ILE A 339 -53.67 36.70 17.07
N ASN A 340 -54.73 36.59 17.88
CA ASN A 340 -54.87 35.52 18.86
C ASN A 340 -54.88 34.13 18.22
N GLU A 341 -55.60 33.97 17.11
CA GLU A 341 -55.65 32.71 16.35
C GLU A 341 -54.27 32.29 15.82
N CYS A 342 -53.53 33.23 15.22
CA CYS A 342 -52.15 32.97 14.77
C CYS A 342 -51.20 32.64 15.93
N CYS A 343 -51.33 33.32 17.08
CA CYS A 343 -50.57 32.98 18.28
C CYS A 343 -50.90 31.56 18.77
N SER A 344 -52.16 31.12 18.71
CA SER A 344 -52.55 29.74 19.07
C SER A 344 -52.00 28.70 18.10
N TRP A 345 -51.99 28.98 16.79
CA TRP A 345 -51.35 28.08 15.81
C TRP A 345 -49.84 27.99 15.99
N PHE A 346 -49.19 29.13 16.23
CA PHE A 346 -47.77 29.17 16.52
C PHE A 346 -47.44 28.41 17.82
N GLN A 347 -48.20 28.65 18.89
CA GLN A 347 -48.09 27.93 20.17
C GLN A 347 -48.15 26.41 19.95
N LYS A 348 -49.20 25.93 19.27
CA LYS A 348 -49.36 24.50 18.96
C LYS A 348 -48.17 23.96 18.18
N ARG A 349 -47.61 24.71 17.22
CA ARG A 349 -46.45 24.27 16.46
C ARG A 349 -45.18 24.21 17.33
N ILE A 350 -44.98 25.14 18.26
CA ILE A 350 -43.87 25.08 19.21
C ILE A 350 -44.04 23.88 20.16
N GLU A 351 -45.26 23.61 20.64
CA GLU A 351 -45.55 22.43 21.46
C GLU A 351 -45.26 21.12 20.70
N GLU A 352 -45.63 21.04 19.42
CA GLU A 352 -45.27 19.91 18.55
C GLU A 352 -43.76 19.75 18.41
N LEU A 353 -43.02 20.83 18.12
CA LEU A 353 -41.56 20.81 18.01
C LEU A 353 -40.88 20.44 19.34
N ASN A 354 -41.40 20.91 20.46
CA ASN A 354 -40.92 20.53 21.79
C ASN A 354 -41.20 19.05 22.07
N SER A 355 -42.34 18.51 21.63
CA SER A 355 -42.65 17.09 21.71
C SER A 355 -41.70 16.25 20.84
N GLU A 356 -41.37 16.70 19.62
CA GLU A 356 -40.35 16.06 18.77
C GLU A 356 -38.98 16.01 19.47
N LYS A 357 -38.56 17.11 20.12
CA LYS A 357 -37.32 17.14 20.91
C LYS A 357 -37.38 16.25 22.15
N HIS A 358 -38.51 16.18 22.83
CA HIS A 358 -38.71 15.28 23.95
C HIS A 358 -38.56 13.81 23.51
N GLN A 359 -39.14 13.43 22.37
CA GLN A 359 -38.98 12.09 21.80
C GLN A 359 -37.52 11.77 21.44
N LEU A 360 -36.80 12.74 20.87
CA LEU A 360 -35.36 12.60 20.58
C LEU A 360 -34.55 12.37 21.87
N VAL A 361 -34.83 13.14 22.94
CA VAL A 361 -34.13 12.99 24.21
C VAL A 361 -34.49 11.67 24.89
N ASN A 362 -35.74 11.19 24.79
CA ASN A 362 -36.12 9.85 25.23
C ASN A 362 -35.28 8.77 24.54
N TYR A 363 -35.04 8.91 23.23
CA TYR A 363 -34.16 7.99 22.50
C TYR A 363 -32.72 8.03 23.06
N HIS A 364 -32.17 9.22 23.33
CA HIS A 364 -30.84 9.34 23.95
C HIS A 364 -30.79 8.73 25.35
N GLN A 365 -31.84 8.91 26.15
CA GLN A 365 -32.00 8.30 27.47
C GLN A 365 -32.04 6.77 27.41
N GLU A 366 -32.73 6.21 26.42
CA GLU A 366 -32.76 4.77 26.18
C GLU A 366 -31.36 4.22 25.86
N GLN A 367 -30.61 4.89 24.97
CA GLN A 367 -29.23 4.50 24.68
C GLN A 367 -28.34 4.60 25.93
N ALA A 368 -28.47 5.70 26.70
CA ALA A 368 -27.75 5.87 27.96
C ALA A 368 -27.99 4.71 28.93
N VAL A 369 -29.24 4.30 29.11
CA VAL A 369 -29.59 3.16 29.97
C VAL A 369 -28.98 1.86 29.44
N ASN A 370 -29.03 1.61 28.14
CA ASN A 370 -28.44 0.41 27.55
C ASN A 370 -26.92 0.35 27.76
N CYS A 371 -26.21 1.46 27.55
CA CYS A 371 -24.77 1.54 27.78
C CYS A 371 -24.41 1.41 29.27
N ILE A 372 -25.17 2.05 30.18
CA ILE A 372 -25.00 1.93 31.63
C ILE A 372 -25.11 0.46 32.05
N LEU A 373 -26.18 -0.23 31.63
CA LEU A 373 -26.40 -1.62 32.00
C LEU A 373 -25.38 -2.56 31.34
N GLY A 374 -24.97 -2.28 30.10
CA GLY A 374 -23.88 -3.01 29.46
C GLY A 374 -22.58 -2.92 30.26
N ASN A 375 -22.25 -1.73 30.77
CA ASN A 375 -21.06 -1.54 31.61
C ASN A 375 -21.18 -2.24 32.97
N VAL A 376 -22.31 -2.08 33.67
CA VAL A 376 -22.54 -2.79 34.95
C VAL A 376 -22.47 -4.31 34.75
N PHE A 377 -23.06 -4.82 33.67
CA PHE A 377 -23.00 -6.24 33.34
C PHE A 377 -21.55 -6.68 33.14
N TYR A 378 -20.77 -5.95 32.33
CA TYR A 378 -19.36 -6.25 32.12
C TYR A 378 -18.57 -6.23 33.44
N GLU A 379 -18.67 -5.15 34.23
CA GLU A 379 -17.86 -4.96 35.43
C GLU A 379 -18.19 -5.93 36.58
N ARG A 380 -19.43 -6.44 36.65
CA ARG A 380 -19.91 -7.25 37.79
C ARG A 380 -20.31 -8.68 37.41
N LEU A 381 -21.02 -8.88 36.29
CA LEU A 381 -21.70 -10.13 35.96
C LEU A 381 -21.02 -10.95 34.86
N ALA A 382 -20.38 -10.33 33.87
CA ALA A 382 -19.70 -11.03 32.78
C ALA A 382 -18.56 -11.91 33.32
N GLY A 383 -18.46 -13.16 32.85
CA GLY A 383 -17.42 -14.09 33.30
C GLY A 383 -16.00 -13.61 33.00
N HIS A 384 -15.82 -12.87 31.90
CA HIS A 384 -14.55 -12.29 31.44
C HIS A 384 -14.35 -10.83 31.91
N GLY A 385 -15.25 -10.29 32.74
CA GLY A 385 -15.16 -8.93 33.27
C GLY A 385 -14.36 -8.85 34.57
N PRO A 386 -14.07 -7.63 35.08
CA PRO A 386 -13.19 -7.40 36.23
C PRO A 386 -13.76 -7.85 37.60
N LYS A 387 -15.05 -8.16 37.71
CA LYS A 387 -15.70 -8.62 38.95
C LYS A 387 -15.47 -7.69 40.15
N LEU A 388 -15.78 -6.40 40.01
CA LEU A 388 -15.48 -5.35 41.01
C LEU A 388 -16.24 -5.48 42.35
N GLY A 389 -17.04 -6.53 42.57
CA GLY A 389 -17.74 -6.77 43.83
C GLY A 389 -18.92 -5.82 44.09
N PRO A 390 -19.22 -5.45 45.35
CA PRO A 390 -20.33 -4.57 45.67
C PRO A 390 -20.10 -3.12 45.21
N VAL A 391 -21.18 -2.40 44.91
CA VAL A 391 -21.16 -0.96 44.63
C VAL A 391 -20.71 -0.21 45.89
N THR A 392 -19.66 0.58 45.75
CA THR A 392 -19.11 1.44 46.81
C THR A 392 -18.81 2.82 46.24
N ARG A 393 -18.36 3.75 47.08
CA ARG A 393 -17.86 5.07 46.60
C ARG A 393 -16.58 4.93 45.75
N GLU A 394 -15.76 3.91 46.00
CA GLU A 394 -14.55 3.64 45.21
C GLU A 394 -14.88 2.90 43.91
N HIS A 395 -15.84 1.99 43.95
CA HIS A 395 -16.36 1.24 42.81
C HIS A 395 -17.85 1.57 42.58
N PRO A 396 -18.16 2.76 42.03
CA PRO A 396 -19.53 3.18 41.79
C PRO A 396 -20.24 2.28 40.78
N LEU A 397 -21.54 2.49 40.57
CA LEU A 397 -22.32 1.70 39.61
C LEU A 397 -21.79 1.88 38.19
N VAL A 398 -21.37 3.10 37.84
CA VAL A 398 -20.68 3.41 36.59
C VAL A 398 -19.58 4.43 36.82
N THR A 399 -18.53 4.36 36.01
CA THR A 399 -17.44 5.35 36.01
C THR A 399 -17.95 6.76 35.73
N ARG A 400 -17.46 7.73 36.51
CA ARG A 400 -17.77 9.16 36.31
C ARG A 400 -17.14 9.66 35.03
N TYR A 401 -17.91 10.39 34.23
CA TYR A 401 -17.45 10.98 32.97
C TYR A 401 -16.84 12.37 33.15
N PHE A 402 -17.02 12.98 34.32
CA PHE A 402 -16.49 14.31 34.59
C PHE A 402 -15.72 14.36 35.91
N THR A 403 -14.72 15.23 35.96
CA THR A 403 -14.04 15.61 37.19
C THR A 403 -14.96 16.53 38.01
N PHE A 404 -15.02 16.27 39.33
CA PHE A 404 -15.73 17.11 40.29
C PHE A 404 -14.79 17.41 41.47
N PRO A 405 -14.17 18.60 41.53
CA PRO A 405 -13.16 18.92 42.54
C PRO A 405 -13.73 19.57 43.82
N PHE A 406 -15.05 19.76 43.90
CA PHE A 406 -15.71 20.44 45.02
C PHE A 406 -16.24 19.45 46.07
N GLU A 407 -16.67 19.99 47.22
CA GLU A 407 -17.38 19.18 48.23
C GLU A 407 -18.72 18.68 47.69
N GLU A 408 -19.02 17.40 47.95
CA GLU A 408 -20.26 16.76 47.53
C GLU A 408 -21.44 17.32 48.32
N THR A 409 -22.49 17.73 47.62
CA THR A 409 -23.72 18.31 48.22
C THR A 409 -24.96 17.73 47.54
N SER A 410 -26.15 18.29 47.77
CA SER A 410 -27.35 17.82 47.07
C SER A 410 -27.25 18.03 45.56
N LEU A 411 -27.84 17.13 44.76
CA LEU A 411 -27.86 17.25 43.29
C LEU A 411 -28.31 18.64 42.81
N SER A 412 -29.31 19.24 43.47
CA SER A 412 -29.82 20.59 43.13
C SER A 412 -28.78 21.70 43.35
N THR A 413 -27.97 21.59 44.40
CA THR A 413 -26.90 22.55 44.71
C THR A 413 -25.76 22.39 43.73
N GLU A 414 -25.41 21.15 43.39
CA GLU A 414 -24.38 20.85 42.40
C GLU A 414 -24.80 21.33 41.00
N GLU A 415 -26.06 21.11 40.60
CA GLU A 415 -26.59 21.56 39.30
C GLU A 415 -26.47 23.08 39.14
N SER A 416 -26.71 23.86 40.19
CA SER A 416 -26.54 25.32 40.12
C SER A 416 -25.12 25.77 39.72
N MET A 417 -24.11 24.91 39.91
CA MET A 417 -22.72 25.22 39.58
C MET A 417 -22.48 25.32 38.06
N ILE A 418 -23.32 24.70 37.21
CA ILE A 418 -23.19 24.79 35.75
C ILE A 418 -23.42 26.23 35.23
N HIS A 419 -24.06 27.07 36.04
CA HIS A 419 -24.35 28.47 35.74
C HIS A 419 -23.31 29.44 36.34
N VAL A 420 -22.31 28.94 37.08
CA VAL A 420 -21.28 29.75 37.72
C VAL A 420 -19.96 29.53 36.98
N PRO A 421 -19.51 30.44 36.09
CA PRO A 421 -18.37 30.21 35.22
C PRO A 421 -17.09 29.77 35.95
N ASN A 422 -16.79 30.41 37.09
CA ASN A 422 -15.60 30.13 37.90
C ASN A 422 -15.64 28.76 38.60
N LYS A 423 -16.78 28.06 38.59
CA LYS A 423 -16.90 26.67 39.04
C LYS A 423 -17.03 25.72 37.85
N ALA A 424 -17.85 26.10 36.87
CA ALA A 424 -18.14 25.33 35.66
C ALA A 424 -16.88 25.03 34.82
N CYS A 425 -15.87 25.91 34.84
CA CYS A 425 -14.60 25.68 34.15
C CYS A 425 -13.80 24.48 34.69
N PHE A 426 -14.03 24.09 35.95
CA PHE A 426 -13.37 22.95 36.59
C PHE A 426 -14.17 21.64 36.49
N LEU A 427 -15.34 21.68 35.87
CA LEU A 427 -16.16 20.51 35.57
C LEU A 427 -15.72 19.95 34.21
N MET A 428 -14.65 19.15 34.21
CA MET A 428 -13.92 18.74 33.02
C MET A 428 -14.31 17.33 32.57
N ALA A 429 -14.46 17.13 31.27
CA ALA A 429 -14.80 15.83 30.68
C ALA A 429 -13.58 14.89 30.66
N HIS A 430 -13.79 13.65 31.05
CA HIS A 430 -12.81 12.58 30.94
C HIS A 430 -12.67 12.10 29.51
N ASN A 431 -11.49 11.58 29.17
CA ASN A 431 -11.24 10.95 27.88
C ASN A 431 -11.58 9.44 27.93
N GLY A 432 -11.50 8.79 26.78
CA GLY A 432 -11.75 7.37 26.62
C GLY A 432 -11.73 7.00 25.15
N TRP A 433 -12.45 5.95 24.83
CA TRP A 433 -12.67 5.52 23.44
C TRP A 433 -14.11 5.03 23.25
N VAL A 434 -14.56 5.04 22.00
CA VAL A 434 -15.92 4.69 21.62
C VAL A 434 -15.85 3.53 20.62
N MET A 435 -16.62 2.47 20.88
CA MET A 435 -16.68 1.31 19.99
C MET A 435 -17.20 1.73 18.61
N ALA A 436 -16.41 1.49 17.55
CA ALA A 436 -16.79 1.71 16.16
C ALA A 436 -17.22 3.15 15.80
N ASP A 437 -16.69 4.16 16.48
CA ASP A 437 -16.90 5.57 16.13
C ASP A 437 -16.03 5.99 14.93
N ASP A 438 -16.39 7.12 14.32
CA ASP A 438 -15.61 7.72 13.24
C ASP A 438 -14.32 8.34 13.79
N PRO A 439 -13.12 7.78 13.48
CA PRO A 439 -11.85 8.28 14.00
C PRO A 439 -11.49 9.69 13.50
N LEU A 440 -12.16 10.19 12.45
CA LEU A 440 -11.96 11.54 11.96
C LEU A 440 -12.76 12.59 12.75
N ARG A 441 -13.72 12.14 13.57
CA ARG A 441 -14.57 12.99 14.40
C ARG A 441 -14.15 12.90 15.85
N ASN A 442 -13.92 14.06 16.48
CA ASN A 442 -13.70 14.12 17.91
C ASN A 442 -15.04 14.02 18.66
N PHE A 443 -15.25 12.93 19.40
CA PHE A 443 -16.49 12.65 20.14
C PHE A 443 -16.83 13.66 21.26
N ALA A 444 -15.92 14.56 21.64
CA ALA A 444 -16.20 15.62 22.61
C ALA A 444 -16.64 16.95 21.98
N GLU A 445 -16.51 17.10 20.66
CA GLU A 445 -16.95 18.31 19.94
C GLU A 445 -18.48 18.39 19.81
N PRO A 446 -19.05 19.59 19.57
CA PRO A 446 -20.47 19.76 19.31
C PRO A 446 -20.96 18.90 18.13
N GLY A 447 -22.16 18.32 18.27
CA GLY A 447 -22.75 17.39 17.30
C GLY A 447 -22.48 15.91 17.60
N SER A 448 -21.74 15.62 18.67
CA SER A 448 -21.62 14.29 19.28
C SER A 448 -22.47 14.20 20.54
N ASP A 449 -23.23 13.11 20.68
CA ASP A 449 -24.05 12.82 21.88
C ASP A 449 -23.39 11.76 22.79
N VAL A 450 -22.15 11.36 22.54
CA VAL A 450 -21.46 10.24 23.21
C VAL A 450 -21.49 10.35 24.73
N TYR A 451 -21.23 11.54 25.27
CA TYR A 451 -21.26 11.77 26.72
C TYR A 451 -22.68 11.68 27.30
N LEU A 452 -23.68 12.18 26.58
CA LEU A 452 -25.09 12.15 27.00
C LEU A 452 -25.66 10.73 26.94
N ARG A 453 -25.32 9.99 25.89
CA ARG A 453 -25.74 8.60 25.65
C ARG A 453 -24.88 7.57 26.37
N ARG A 454 -23.89 7.99 27.15
CA ARG A 454 -23.01 7.09 27.92
C ARG A 454 -22.29 6.05 27.06
N GLU A 455 -21.97 6.39 25.81
CA GLU A 455 -21.32 5.50 24.83
C GLU A 455 -19.79 5.40 25.04
N LEU A 456 -19.22 6.27 25.88
CA LEU A 456 -17.78 6.34 26.13
C LEU A 456 -17.30 5.25 27.10
N ILE A 457 -16.32 4.45 26.67
CA ILE A 457 -15.53 3.63 27.59
C ILE A 457 -14.50 4.56 28.25
N CYS A 458 -14.89 5.09 29.41
CA CYS A 458 -14.24 6.23 30.05
C CYS A 458 -13.02 5.85 30.88
N TRP A 459 -11.94 6.62 30.75
CA TRP A 459 -10.77 6.57 31.62
C TRP A 459 -10.94 7.60 32.75
N GLY A 460 -11.50 7.15 33.87
CA GLY A 460 -11.89 8.03 34.99
C GLY A 460 -10.73 8.77 35.70
N ASP A 461 -9.48 8.47 35.34
CA ASP A 461 -8.29 9.14 35.85
C ASP A 461 -7.75 10.24 34.91
N SER A 462 -8.31 10.37 33.70
CA SER A 462 -7.73 11.14 32.61
C SER A 462 -8.72 12.11 31.98
N VAL A 463 -8.38 13.40 31.97
CA VAL A 463 -9.17 14.50 31.38
C VAL A 463 -8.80 14.69 29.92
N LYS A 464 -9.81 14.88 29.05
CA LYS A 464 -9.63 15.08 27.61
C LYS A 464 -9.16 16.50 27.30
N LEU A 465 -8.12 16.61 26.48
CA LEU A 465 -7.51 17.89 26.09
C LEU A 465 -8.23 18.54 24.90
N ARG A 466 -8.49 19.84 24.99
CA ARG A 466 -9.25 20.64 24.02
C ARG A 466 -8.34 21.60 23.25
N TYR A 467 -7.76 21.12 22.15
CA TYR A 467 -6.88 21.93 21.29
C TYR A 467 -7.62 22.98 20.45
N GLY A 468 -8.86 22.70 20.03
CA GLY A 468 -9.55 23.49 19.02
C GLY A 468 -9.04 23.21 17.60
N LYS A 469 -9.29 24.13 16.67
CA LYS A 469 -8.90 24.01 15.25
C LYS A 469 -7.50 24.54 14.96
N LYS A 470 -7.01 25.47 15.78
CA LYS A 470 -5.73 26.14 15.60
C LYS A 470 -5.11 26.55 16.95
N PRO A 471 -3.79 26.86 17.00
CA PRO A 471 -3.11 27.21 18.24
C PRO A 471 -3.77 28.34 19.05
N GLU A 472 -4.42 29.30 18.39
CA GLU A 472 -5.07 30.43 19.06
C GLU A 472 -6.31 30.05 19.87
N ASP A 473 -6.91 28.87 19.63
CA ASP A 473 -8.11 28.43 20.34
C ASP A 473 -7.81 27.94 21.77
N CYS A 474 -6.56 27.54 22.04
CA CYS A 474 -6.03 27.21 23.37
C CYS A 474 -4.50 27.37 23.45
N PRO A 475 -3.97 28.61 23.46
CA PRO A 475 -2.54 28.87 23.27
C PRO A 475 -1.62 28.16 24.26
N TYR A 476 -2.02 28.08 25.53
CA TYR A 476 -1.25 27.41 26.57
C TYR A 476 -1.07 25.91 26.26
N LEU A 477 -2.16 25.19 25.98
CA LEU A 477 -2.13 23.76 25.70
C LEU A 477 -1.23 23.43 24.51
N TRP A 478 -1.35 24.19 23.41
CA TRP A 478 -0.50 24.00 22.23
C TRP A 478 0.97 24.24 22.55
N ALA A 479 1.30 25.29 23.31
CA ALA A 479 2.68 25.59 23.71
C ALA A 479 3.24 24.51 24.65
N HIS A 480 2.46 24.07 25.63
CA HIS A 480 2.81 23.01 26.59
C HIS A 480 3.08 21.69 25.88
N MET A 481 2.19 21.26 25.00
CA MET A 481 2.31 19.98 24.27
C MET A 481 3.38 20.03 23.18
N LYS A 482 3.60 21.19 22.56
CA LYS A 482 4.76 21.41 21.69
C LYS A 482 6.05 21.27 22.49
N LYS A 483 6.14 21.87 23.69
CA LYS A 483 7.33 21.78 24.52
C LYS A 483 7.60 20.35 24.99
N TYR A 484 6.55 19.63 25.40
CA TYR A 484 6.61 18.19 25.68
C TYR A 484 7.17 17.42 24.48
N THR A 485 6.62 17.65 23.30
CA THR A 485 7.07 17.00 22.06
C THR A 485 8.54 17.30 21.73
N GLU A 486 8.96 18.56 21.89
CA GLU A 486 10.35 18.99 21.66
C GLU A 486 11.32 18.34 22.65
N ILE A 487 10.96 18.25 23.94
CA ILE A 487 11.77 17.56 24.96
C ILE A 487 11.95 16.10 24.55
N THR A 488 10.87 15.41 24.21
CA THR A 488 10.94 14.00 23.80
C THR A 488 11.76 13.81 22.52
N ALA A 489 11.54 14.63 21.49
CA ALA A 489 12.28 14.56 20.22
C ALA A 489 13.78 14.87 20.37
N THR A 490 14.16 15.64 21.41
CA THR A 490 15.56 15.96 21.69
C THR A 490 16.35 14.72 22.12
N TYR A 491 15.72 13.79 22.85
CA TYR A 491 16.42 12.66 23.46
C TYR A 491 16.15 11.31 22.77
N PHE A 492 14.99 11.13 22.15
CA PHE A 492 14.60 9.87 21.52
C PHE A 492 14.67 9.94 19.99
N GLN A 493 14.86 8.80 19.33
CA GLN A 493 14.94 8.72 17.86
C GLN A 493 13.59 8.50 17.19
N GLY A 494 12.53 8.33 17.98
CA GLY A 494 11.19 8.08 17.47
C GLY A 494 10.11 8.11 18.55
N PHE A 495 8.87 8.11 18.10
CA PHE A 495 7.66 8.12 18.94
C PHE A 495 6.79 6.90 18.68
N ARG A 496 6.11 6.42 19.72
CA ARG A 496 4.89 5.64 19.59
C ARG A 496 3.69 6.57 19.85
N LEU A 497 2.78 6.66 18.89
CA LEU A 497 1.54 7.42 19.02
C LEU A 497 0.48 6.53 19.66
N ASP A 498 0.24 6.75 20.95
CA ASP A 498 -0.81 6.08 21.70
C ASP A 498 -2.19 6.53 21.22
N ASN A 499 -3.08 5.57 20.96
CA ASN A 499 -4.44 5.83 20.49
C ASN A 499 -4.49 6.91 19.37
N CYS A 500 -3.70 6.69 18.32
CA CYS A 500 -3.49 7.67 17.25
C CYS A 500 -4.81 8.06 16.56
N HIS A 501 -5.71 7.08 16.41
CA HIS A 501 -7.03 7.27 15.79
C HIS A 501 -7.96 8.21 16.58
N SER A 502 -7.70 8.45 17.86
CA SER A 502 -8.44 9.43 18.67
C SER A 502 -7.78 10.81 18.72
N THR A 503 -6.59 10.95 18.12
CA THR A 503 -5.83 12.21 18.08
C THR A 503 -6.24 13.02 16.85
N PRO A 504 -6.71 14.27 17.01
CA PRO A 504 -7.04 15.11 15.85
C PRO A 504 -5.84 15.27 14.91
N LEU A 505 -6.04 15.01 13.62
CA LEU A 505 -4.97 14.98 12.62
C LEU A 505 -4.13 16.26 12.61
N HIS A 506 -4.76 17.44 12.66
CA HIS A 506 -4.04 18.72 12.63
C HIS A 506 -3.17 18.95 13.87
N VAL A 507 -3.55 18.40 15.01
CA VAL A 507 -2.74 18.44 16.24
C VAL A 507 -1.52 17.55 16.06
N ALA A 508 -1.72 16.29 15.65
CA ALA A 508 -0.62 15.35 15.43
C ALA A 508 0.34 15.84 14.33
N GLU A 509 -0.17 16.41 13.23
CA GLU A 509 0.65 17.02 12.17
C GLU A 509 1.56 18.12 12.73
N TYR A 510 1.02 19.04 13.54
CA TYR A 510 1.79 20.13 14.12
C TYR A 510 2.87 19.63 15.10
N MET A 511 2.53 18.67 15.96
CA MET A 511 3.47 18.12 16.94
C MET A 511 4.58 17.32 16.25
N LEU A 512 4.25 16.47 15.27
CA LEU A 512 5.24 15.72 14.51
C LEU A 512 6.13 16.63 13.65
N ASP A 513 5.59 17.71 13.08
CA ASP A 513 6.38 18.71 12.37
C ASP A 513 7.36 19.43 13.30
N ALA A 514 6.96 19.72 14.55
CA ALA A 514 7.86 20.25 15.57
C ALA A 514 8.95 19.24 15.95
N ALA A 515 8.60 17.97 16.12
CA ALA A 515 9.55 16.90 16.41
C ALA A 515 10.55 16.67 15.26
N ARG A 516 10.09 16.63 14.01
CA ARG A 516 10.95 16.42 12.83
C ARG A 516 11.92 17.56 12.56
N LYS A 517 11.64 18.78 13.06
CA LYS A 517 12.61 19.88 13.02
C LYS A 517 13.84 19.59 13.90
N LEU A 518 13.66 18.90 15.01
CA LEU A 518 14.74 18.49 15.92
C LEU A 518 15.35 17.15 15.52
N GLN A 519 14.52 16.22 15.03
CA GLN A 519 14.91 14.89 14.61
C GLN A 519 14.42 14.62 13.17
N PRO A 520 15.19 14.99 12.13
CA PRO A 520 14.74 14.85 10.73
C PRO A 520 14.43 13.40 10.31
N ASN A 521 15.07 12.41 10.93
CA ASN A 521 14.82 10.98 10.72
C ASN A 521 13.96 10.36 11.83
N LEU A 522 12.99 11.12 12.37
CA LEU A 522 12.11 10.64 13.44
C LEU A 522 11.34 9.38 12.98
N TYR A 523 11.54 8.28 13.69
CA TYR A 523 10.76 7.06 13.49
C TYR A 523 9.41 7.19 14.18
N VAL A 524 8.31 7.07 13.44
CA VAL A 524 6.96 7.20 14.01
C VAL A 524 6.23 5.88 13.91
N VAL A 525 5.86 5.33 15.06
CA VAL A 525 5.05 4.13 15.19
C VAL A 525 3.67 4.54 15.68
N ALA A 526 2.59 3.96 15.14
CA ALA A 526 1.25 4.27 15.61
C ALA A 526 0.45 3.02 15.96
N GLU A 527 -0.24 3.08 17.09
CA GLU A 527 -1.37 2.21 17.36
C GLU A 527 -2.60 2.79 16.65
N LEU A 528 -2.92 2.20 15.50
CA LEU A 528 -3.96 2.68 14.61
C LEU A 528 -4.86 1.53 14.18
N PHE A 529 -6.08 1.55 14.71
CA PHE A 529 -7.14 0.60 14.41
C PHE A 529 -8.32 1.37 13.85
N THR A 530 -8.24 1.73 12.56
CA THR A 530 -9.42 2.26 11.89
C THR A 530 -10.26 1.11 11.33
N GLY A 531 -11.55 1.35 11.09
CA GLY A 531 -12.43 0.35 10.48
C GLY A 531 -12.16 0.08 9.00
N SER A 532 -11.15 0.72 8.38
CA SER A 532 -10.84 0.60 6.95
C SER A 532 -9.38 0.95 6.63
N GLU A 533 -8.74 0.18 5.76
CA GLU A 533 -7.38 0.48 5.26
C GLU A 533 -7.28 1.85 4.58
N ASP A 534 -8.36 2.34 3.97
CA ASP A 534 -8.39 3.67 3.38
C ASP A 534 -8.25 4.77 4.44
N LEU A 535 -8.86 4.57 5.62
CA LEU A 535 -8.72 5.49 6.74
C LEU A 535 -7.32 5.41 7.33
N ASP A 536 -6.77 4.20 7.50
CA ASP A 536 -5.37 4.01 7.92
C ASP A 536 -4.43 4.80 6.99
N ASN A 537 -4.64 4.73 5.67
CA ASN A 537 -3.84 5.43 4.67
C ASN A 537 -3.90 6.96 4.83
N ILE A 538 -5.04 7.54 5.24
CA ILE A 538 -5.14 8.98 5.51
C ILE A 538 -4.20 9.38 6.66
N PHE A 539 -4.20 8.63 7.76
CA PHE A 539 -3.33 8.91 8.91
C PHE A 539 -1.86 8.68 8.54
N VAL A 540 -1.53 7.54 7.91
CA VAL A 540 -0.16 7.20 7.50
C VAL A 540 0.41 8.28 6.59
N THR A 541 -0.33 8.65 5.54
CA THR A 541 0.15 9.62 4.55
C THR A 541 0.24 11.02 5.09
N ARG A 542 -0.71 11.50 5.92
CA ARG A 542 -0.69 12.87 6.45
C ARG A 542 0.33 13.08 7.57
N LEU A 543 0.41 12.11 8.49
CA LEU A 543 1.31 12.17 9.64
C LEU A 543 2.72 11.71 9.27
N GLY A 544 2.89 10.95 8.17
CA GLY A 544 4.14 10.31 7.81
C GLY A 544 4.53 9.22 8.82
N ILE A 545 3.56 8.39 9.19
CA ILE A 545 3.81 7.25 10.09
C ILE A 545 4.73 6.28 9.36
N SER A 546 5.81 5.87 10.02
CA SER A 546 6.79 4.93 9.47
C SER A 546 6.33 3.49 9.62
N SER A 547 5.68 3.15 10.74
CA SER A 547 5.19 1.78 10.99
C SER A 547 3.87 1.75 11.73
N LEU A 548 2.96 0.86 11.31
CA LEU A 548 1.74 0.55 12.05
C LEU A 548 1.96 -0.65 12.97
N ILE A 549 1.52 -0.56 14.21
CA ILE A 549 1.55 -1.70 15.13
C ILE A 549 0.54 -2.74 14.65
N ARG A 550 0.99 -3.99 14.56
CA ARG A 550 0.17 -5.17 14.28
C ARG A 550 0.41 -6.19 15.39
N GLU A 551 -0.63 -6.88 15.83
CA GLU A 551 -0.56 -7.75 17.01
C GLU A 551 -0.79 -9.22 16.65
N ALA A 552 0.16 -10.09 16.95
CA ALA A 552 -0.01 -11.54 16.75
C ALA A 552 -1.10 -12.12 17.65
N MET A 553 -1.36 -11.49 18.80
CA MET A 553 -2.46 -11.82 19.71
C MET A 553 -3.86 -11.66 19.09
N SER A 554 -3.98 -10.91 17.99
CA SER A 554 -5.25 -10.81 17.25
C SER A 554 -5.60 -12.09 16.48
N ALA A 555 -4.62 -12.97 16.23
CA ALA A 555 -4.84 -14.27 15.64
C ALA A 555 -5.57 -15.20 16.62
N ARG A 556 -6.66 -15.80 16.14
CA ARG A 556 -7.50 -16.74 16.91
C ARG A 556 -6.97 -18.18 16.87
N ASP A 557 -6.20 -18.50 15.84
CA ASP A 557 -5.60 -19.81 15.58
C ASP A 557 -4.28 -19.67 14.80
N SER A 558 -3.63 -20.81 14.57
CA SER A 558 -2.35 -20.92 13.87
C SER A 558 -2.40 -20.38 12.43
N HIS A 559 -3.50 -20.66 11.73
CA HIS A 559 -3.69 -20.25 10.33
C HIS A 559 -3.79 -18.72 10.21
N GLU A 560 -4.55 -18.08 11.08
CA GLU A 560 -4.63 -16.61 11.10
C GLU A 560 -3.29 -15.96 11.42
N GLU A 561 -2.48 -16.54 12.30
CA GLU A 561 -1.12 -16.03 12.58
C GLU A 561 -0.21 -16.13 11.35
N GLY A 562 -0.25 -17.26 10.63
CA GLY A 562 0.44 -17.43 9.35
C GLY A 562 -0.03 -16.44 8.28
N ARG A 563 -1.34 -16.18 8.19
CA ARG A 563 -1.91 -15.18 7.27
C ARG A 563 -1.40 -13.77 7.55
N LEU A 564 -1.23 -13.39 8.81
CA LEU A 564 -0.63 -12.10 9.19
C LEU A 564 0.82 -12.00 8.71
N VAL A 565 1.61 -13.07 8.83
CA VAL A 565 2.98 -13.12 8.28
C VAL A 565 2.97 -13.00 6.75
N TYR A 566 2.08 -13.69 6.06
CA TYR A 566 1.99 -13.57 4.59
C TYR A 566 1.68 -12.13 4.16
N ARG A 567 0.78 -11.46 4.91
CA ARG A 567 0.35 -10.11 4.62
C ARG A 567 1.42 -9.05 4.87
N TYR A 568 2.15 -9.15 5.99
CA TYR A 568 3.13 -8.15 6.41
C TYR A 568 4.58 -8.54 6.10
N GLY A 569 4.81 -9.77 5.65
CA GLY A 569 6.14 -10.35 5.49
C GLY A 569 6.88 -9.99 4.21
N GLY A 570 6.39 -9.01 3.43
CA GLY A 570 7.08 -8.49 2.24
C GLY A 570 6.72 -9.20 0.93
N GLU A 571 7.63 -9.15 -0.04
CA GLU A 571 7.41 -9.69 -1.38
C GLU A 571 7.42 -11.24 -1.40
N PRO A 572 6.57 -11.89 -2.22
CA PRO A 572 6.59 -13.34 -2.38
C PRO A 572 7.93 -13.90 -2.91
N VAL A 573 8.26 -15.15 -2.56
CA VAL A 573 9.38 -15.87 -3.22
C VAL A 573 9.10 -16.00 -4.72
N GLY A 574 10.11 -15.73 -5.55
CA GLY A 574 9.96 -15.74 -7.01
C GLY A 574 9.41 -14.45 -7.64
N SER A 575 9.25 -13.37 -6.86
CA SER A 575 8.86 -12.04 -7.37
C SER A 575 9.71 -11.56 -8.54
N PHE A 576 9.13 -10.76 -9.45
CA PHE A 576 9.86 -10.22 -10.59
C PHE A 576 10.96 -9.25 -10.16
N VAL A 577 12.02 -9.14 -10.98
CA VAL A 577 13.07 -8.12 -10.75
C VAL A 577 12.56 -6.77 -11.23
N GLN A 578 12.50 -5.81 -10.31
CA GLN A 578 11.98 -4.48 -10.61
C GLN A 578 13.09 -3.57 -11.15
N PRO A 579 12.83 -2.79 -12.22
CA PRO A 579 13.84 -1.86 -12.76
C PRO A 579 14.06 -0.67 -11.82
N CYS A 580 15.25 -0.04 -11.90
CA CYS A 580 15.60 1.12 -11.08
C CYS A 580 14.67 2.32 -11.30
N LEU A 581 14.24 2.53 -12.56
CA LEU A 581 13.19 3.47 -12.91
C LEU A 581 11.89 2.68 -13.08
N ARG A 582 10.94 2.91 -12.19
CA ARG A 582 9.63 2.25 -12.19
C ARG A 582 8.54 3.20 -11.71
N PRO A 583 7.27 2.97 -12.08
CA PRO A 583 6.15 3.65 -11.44
C PRO A 583 6.19 3.43 -9.92
N LEU A 584 5.92 4.48 -9.15
CA LEU A 584 5.72 4.34 -7.71
C LEU A 584 4.34 3.72 -7.48
N MET A 585 4.32 2.45 -7.08
CA MET A 585 3.09 1.69 -6.82
C MET A 585 2.64 1.89 -5.37
N PRO A 586 1.33 1.93 -5.09
CA PRO A 586 0.82 1.86 -3.72
C PRO A 586 1.34 0.59 -3.03
N ALA A 587 1.73 0.71 -1.76
CA ALA A 587 2.18 -0.39 -0.93
C ALA A 587 1.43 -0.37 0.40
N ILE A 588 1.34 -1.54 1.04
CA ILE A 588 0.82 -1.64 2.42
C ILE A 588 1.76 -0.86 3.33
N ALA A 589 1.21 -0.10 4.28
CA ALA A 589 2.01 0.60 5.28
C ALA A 589 2.92 -0.41 6.01
N HIS A 590 4.20 -0.04 6.18
CA HIS A 590 5.16 -0.89 6.85
C HIS A 590 4.68 -1.25 8.27
N ALA A 591 4.92 -2.50 8.68
CA ALA A 591 4.39 -3.05 9.93
C ALA A 591 5.48 -3.12 11.01
N LEU A 592 5.10 -2.82 12.24
CA LEU A 592 5.79 -3.28 13.45
C LEU A 592 4.96 -4.42 14.03
N PHE A 593 5.35 -5.65 13.72
CA PHE A 593 4.61 -6.85 14.11
C PHE A 593 5.02 -7.30 15.52
N MET A 594 4.14 -7.05 16.48
CA MET A 594 4.34 -7.36 17.88
C MET A 594 3.83 -8.76 18.18
N ASP A 595 4.68 -9.62 18.75
CA ASP A 595 4.22 -10.91 19.28
C ASP A 595 3.19 -10.69 20.42
N ILE A 596 3.47 -9.70 21.26
CA ILE A 596 2.56 -9.21 22.28
C ILE A 596 2.80 -7.70 22.53
N THR A 597 1.72 -6.93 22.54
CA THR A 597 1.74 -5.55 23.02
C THR A 597 1.57 -5.52 24.52
N HIS A 598 1.87 -4.38 25.14
CA HIS A 598 1.75 -4.29 26.58
C HIS A 598 0.27 -4.35 27.01
N ASP A 599 -0.67 -3.88 26.19
CA ASP A 599 -2.10 -3.92 26.49
C ASP A 599 -2.77 -5.29 26.32
N ASN A 600 -2.13 -6.21 25.59
CA ASN A 600 -2.65 -7.56 25.42
C ASN A 600 -2.77 -8.32 26.75
N GLU A 601 -3.82 -9.13 26.87
CA GLU A 601 -3.95 -10.08 27.97
C GLU A 601 -2.88 -11.17 27.87
N CYS A 602 -2.54 -11.79 29.00
CA CYS A 602 -1.44 -12.75 29.04
C CYS A 602 -1.76 -13.98 28.14
N PRO A 603 -0.91 -14.29 27.14
CA PRO A 603 -1.15 -15.40 26.22
C PRO A 603 -1.19 -16.76 26.91
N ILE A 604 -0.53 -16.91 28.06
CA ILE A 604 -0.56 -18.14 28.85
C ILE A 604 -1.98 -18.48 29.33
N VAL A 605 -2.83 -17.46 29.52
CA VAL A 605 -4.23 -17.60 29.95
C VAL A 605 -5.14 -18.00 28.79
N HIS A 606 -4.95 -17.39 27.61
CA HIS A 606 -5.81 -17.61 26.44
C HIS A 606 -5.38 -18.75 25.53
N ARG A 607 -4.08 -19.00 25.49
CA ARG A 607 -3.45 -20.00 24.64
C ARG A 607 -2.80 -21.07 25.51
N SER A 608 -1.47 -21.04 25.60
CA SER A 608 -0.70 -21.84 26.55
C SER A 608 0.71 -21.25 26.70
N ALA A 609 1.42 -21.65 27.77
CA ALA A 609 2.83 -21.32 27.92
C ALA A 609 3.72 -21.94 26.82
N TYR A 610 3.24 -22.98 26.13
CA TYR A 610 3.96 -23.65 25.04
C TYR A 610 3.95 -22.84 23.75
N ASP A 611 3.02 -21.90 23.59
CA ASP A 611 2.83 -21.14 22.35
C ASP A 611 3.83 -19.98 22.19
N ALA A 612 4.41 -19.50 23.29
CA ALA A 612 5.29 -18.33 23.27
C ALA A 612 6.48 -18.50 22.30
N LEU A 613 7.08 -19.69 22.26
CA LEU A 613 8.19 -20.04 21.38
C LEU A 613 7.79 -20.05 19.88
N PRO A 614 6.79 -20.85 19.44
CA PRO A 614 6.39 -20.91 18.03
C PRO A 614 5.81 -19.58 17.53
N SER A 615 4.94 -18.89 18.28
CA SER A 615 4.40 -17.59 17.85
C SER A 615 5.49 -16.53 17.71
N SER A 616 6.43 -16.45 18.67
CA SER A 616 7.59 -15.55 18.53
C SER A 616 8.40 -15.86 17.27
N THR A 617 8.57 -17.15 16.93
CA THR A 617 9.31 -17.54 15.72
C THR A 617 8.59 -17.12 14.45
N ILE A 618 7.27 -17.37 14.38
CA ILE A 618 6.43 -17.00 13.23
C ILE A 618 6.51 -15.49 12.99
N VAL A 619 6.30 -14.67 14.02
CA VAL A 619 6.43 -13.20 13.96
C VAL A 619 7.85 -12.79 13.55
N SER A 620 8.87 -13.41 14.15
CA SER A 620 10.28 -13.12 13.86
C SER A 620 10.70 -13.49 12.44
N MET A 621 9.90 -14.28 11.72
CA MET A 621 10.10 -14.71 10.33
C MET A 621 9.37 -13.83 9.30
N ALA A 622 8.54 -12.87 9.71
CA ALA A 622 7.95 -11.88 8.80
C ALA A 622 8.99 -10.83 8.36
N CYS A 623 9.13 -10.51 7.06
CA CYS A 623 10.07 -9.47 6.61
C CYS A 623 9.53 -8.04 6.87
N CYS A 624 9.40 -7.69 8.14
CA CYS A 624 9.04 -6.36 8.63
C CYS A 624 9.66 -6.15 10.01
N ALA A 625 9.52 -4.94 10.57
CA ALA A 625 9.90 -4.72 11.97
C ALA A 625 9.11 -5.65 12.89
N SER A 626 9.77 -6.15 13.94
CA SER A 626 9.15 -7.01 14.95
C SER A 626 9.31 -6.42 16.35
N GLY A 627 8.46 -6.82 17.29
CA GLY A 627 8.67 -6.45 18.67
C GLY A 627 7.95 -7.31 19.69
N SER A 628 8.27 -7.05 20.96
CA SER A 628 7.71 -7.74 22.11
C SER A 628 7.62 -6.85 23.32
N THR A 629 6.87 -7.29 24.34
CA THR A 629 6.81 -6.63 25.64
C THR A 629 7.57 -7.42 26.69
N LYS A 630 8.38 -6.72 27.49
CA LYS A 630 9.12 -7.33 28.61
C LYS A 630 8.17 -8.08 29.54
N GLY A 631 8.50 -9.34 29.86
CA GLY A 631 7.65 -10.27 30.61
C GLY A 631 7.15 -11.43 29.74
N TYR A 632 7.02 -11.24 28.43
CA TYR A 632 6.64 -12.32 27.51
C TYR A 632 7.76 -13.34 27.31
N ASP A 633 8.97 -12.87 27.01
CA ASP A 633 10.17 -13.70 26.93
C ASP A 633 10.48 -14.43 28.27
N GLU A 634 9.91 -13.97 29.39
CA GLU A 634 10.08 -14.57 30.70
C GLU A 634 8.90 -15.47 31.12
N LEU A 635 7.94 -15.73 30.24
CA LEU A 635 6.76 -16.55 30.49
C LEU A 635 5.98 -16.11 31.72
N VAL A 636 5.74 -14.81 31.83
CA VAL A 636 5.03 -14.28 32.98
C VAL A 636 3.52 -14.50 32.84
N PRO A 637 2.86 -15.24 33.76
CA PRO A 637 1.51 -15.79 33.53
C PRO A 637 0.37 -14.82 33.88
N HIS A 638 0.64 -13.52 33.97
CA HIS A 638 -0.38 -12.52 34.28
C HIS A 638 0.00 -11.15 33.73
N GLN A 639 -1.00 -10.28 33.57
CA GLN A 639 -0.84 -8.90 33.09
C GLN A 639 -0.49 -7.95 34.25
N PHE A 640 0.40 -6.97 34.01
CA PHE A 640 0.91 -6.04 35.04
C PHE A 640 0.39 -4.61 34.94
N LEU A 641 -0.41 -4.29 33.92
CA LEU A 641 -0.84 -2.92 33.65
C LEU A 641 -2.02 -2.44 34.52
N LYS A 642 -2.88 -3.34 35.01
CA LYS A 642 -4.06 -2.95 35.80
C LYS A 642 -3.64 -2.42 37.18
N ASN A 643 -4.26 -1.29 37.55
CA ASN A 643 -4.08 -0.56 38.81
C ASN A 643 -3.85 -1.50 40.00
N GLY A 644 -2.70 -1.40 40.66
CA GLY A 644 -2.42 -2.19 41.87
C GLY A 644 -0.96 -2.53 42.15
N PHE A 645 -0.05 -2.40 41.17
CA PHE A 645 1.38 -2.56 41.44
C PHE A 645 1.98 -1.26 41.98
N THR A 646 2.20 -1.22 43.29
CA THR A 646 3.06 -0.25 43.96
C THR A 646 4.51 -0.38 43.48
N LEU A 647 5.28 0.69 43.65
CA LEU A 647 6.73 0.85 43.40
C LEU A 647 7.65 -0.29 43.88
N SER A 648 7.13 -1.27 44.62
CA SER A 648 7.88 -2.39 45.17
C SER A 648 7.99 -3.60 44.26
N GLY A 649 7.30 -3.65 43.11
CA GLY A 649 7.46 -4.70 42.10
C GLY A 649 8.80 -4.59 41.37
N ILE A 650 9.90 -4.73 42.11
CA ILE A 650 11.25 -4.76 41.54
C ILE A 650 11.29 -5.96 40.60
N LEU A 651 11.69 -5.76 39.35
CA LEU A 651 12.09 -6.83 38.45
C LEU A 651 13.32 -7.57 39.02
N LYS A 652 13.13 -8.41 40.05
CA LYS A 652 14.17 -9.28 40.63
C LYS A 652 14.15 -10.59 39.86
N TYR A 653 14.96 -10.65 38.81
CA TYR A 653 15.12 -11.87 38.05
C TYR A 653 16.07 -12.82 38.79
N HIS A 654 15.52 -13.79 39.52
CA HIS A 654 16.31 -14.71 40.35
C HIS A 654 16.98 -15.87 39.60
N HIS A 655 16.89 -15.96 38.27
CA HIS A 655 17.63 -16.99 37.52
C HIS A 655 18.18 -16.49 36.17
N PRO A 656 19.52 -16.48 35.98
CA PRO A 656 20.16 -16.16 34.69
C PRO A 656 19.87 -17.17 33.57
N VAL A 657 19.27 -18.31 33.90
CA VAL A 657 19.15 -19.46 33.00
C VAL A 657 17.93 -19.33 32.09
N SER A 658 16.75 -18.91 32.58
CA SER A 658 15.51 -18.85 31.79
C SER A 658 15.48 -17.67 30.81
N VAL A 659 16.03 -16.52 31.22
CA VAL A 659 16.15 -15.29 30.40
C VAL A 659 17.05 -15.51 29.17
N LYS A 660 17.94 -16.50 29.19
CA LYS A 660 18.80 -16.88 28.04
C LYS A 660 18.10 -17.74 26.97
N LEU A 661 16.86 -18.19 27.18
CA LEU A 661 16.25 -19.20 26.30
C LEU A 661 15.22 -18.66 25.30
N ILE A 662 14.29 -17.78 25.68
CA ILE A 662 13.39 -17.12 24.71
C ILE A 662 14.10 -15.96 24.00
N SER A 663 15.07 -15.34 24.66
CA SER A 663 16.02 -14.39 24.05
C SER A 663 16.89 -14.98 22.93
N LYS A 664 17.04 -16.31 22.85
CA LYS A 664 17.70 -16.95 21.70
C LYS A 664 16.77 -17.11 20.50
N VAL A 665 15.46 -17.16 20.70
CA VAL A 665 14.45 -17.09 19.64
C VAL A 665 14.36 -15.65 19.14
N ALA A 666 14.52 -14.67 20.04
CA ALA A 666 14.78 -13.28 19.69
C ALA A 666 16.03 -13.11 18.81
N SER A 667 17.03 -14.01 18.92
CA SER A 667 18.20 -14.05 18.03
C SER A 667 17.93 -14.58 16.62
N LEU A 668 16.72 -15.11 16.36
CA LEU A 668 16.22 -15.44 15.01
C LEU A 668 15.60 -14.22 14.30
N ARG A 669 15.40 -13.11 15.03
CA ARG A 669 14.80 -11.89 14.51
C ARG A 669 15.76 -11.20 13.53
N PRO A 670 15.24 -10.48 12.53
CA PRO A 670 16.08 -9.79 11.56
C PRO A 670 17.02 -8.81 12.28
N GLY A 671 18.31 -8.81 11.91
CA GLY A 671 19.32 -7.93 12.50
C GLY A 671 20.25 -8.54 13.55
N VAL A 672 20.02 -9.78 14.02
CA VAL A 672 20.91 -10.42 14.99
C VAL A 672 22.02 -11.25 14.29
N PRO A 673 23.31 -11.11 14.65
CA PRO A 673 24.43 -11.74 13.93
C PRO A 673 24.46 -13.28 13.92
N SER A 674 23.68 -13.95 14.78
CA SER A 674 23.71 -15.42 14.94
C SER A 674 23.09 -16.17 13.76
N ILE A 675 22.21 -15.55 12.97
CA ILE A 675 21.78 -16.08 11.67
C ILE A 675 22.28 -15.11 10.60
N ASN A 676 23.39 -15.48 9.97
CA ASN A 676 24.04 -14.77 8.86
C ASN A 676 23.16 -14.61 7.61
N PHE A 677 22.00 -13.94 7.71
CA PHE A 677 21.11 -13.62 6.59
C PHE A 677 20.86 -12.13 6.40
N THR A 678 21.43 -11.30 7.27
CA THR A 678 21.27 -9.84 7.34
C THR A 678 22.03 -9.05 6.27
N LYS A 679 22.41 -9.67 5.14
CA LYS A 679 23.11 -8.97 4.04
C LYS A 679 22.29 -8.79 2.76
N SER A 680 21.10 -9.37 2.63
CA SER A 680 20.27 -9.09 1.45
C SER A 680 19.24 -8.01 1.74
N LEU A 681 19.34 -6.93 0.98
CA LEU A 681 18.51 -5.72 1.07
C LEU A 681 17.01 -5.94 0.72
N GLU A 682 16.62 -7.13 0.24
CA GLU A 682 15.26 -7.41 -0.28
C GLU A 682 14.84 -8.88 0.01
N PRO A 683 14.54 -9.26 1.26
CA PRO A 683 14.11 -10.62 1.59
C PRO A 683 12.68 -10.90 1.08
N ARG A 684 12.47 -12.12 0.57
CA ARG A 684 11.16 -12.60 0.10
C ARG A 684 10.57 -13.62 1.05
N VAL A 685 9.24 -13.67 1.19
CA VAL A 685 8.53 -14.57 2.11
C VAL A 685 7.65 -15.57 1.37
N TYR A 686 7.54 -16.77 1.93
CA TYR A 686 6.52 -17.76 1.58
C TYR A 686 6.01 -18.39 2.88
N VAL A 687 4.70 -18.54 3.01
CA VAL A 687 4.04 -19.10 4.20
C VAL A 687 3.21 -20.29 3.75
N ASP A 688 3.35 -21.39 4.47
CA ASP A 688 2.68 -22.65 4.20
C ASP A 688 2.01 -23.17 5.48
N GLN A 689 0.72 -23.50 5.39
CA GLN A 689 -0.02 -24.14 6.46
C GLN A 689 0.11 -25.65 6.30
N VAL A 690 1.02 -26.25 7.05
CA VAL A 690 1.36 -27.68 6.93
C VAL A 690 0.27 -28.57 7.54
N ASP A 691 -0.30 -28.14 8.67
CA ASP A 691 -1.42 -28.78 9.38
C ASP A 691 -2.14 -27.75 10.25
N GLU A 692 -3.27 -28.08 10.90
CA GLU A 692 -4.07 -27.15 11.74
C GLU A 692 -3.21 -26.32 12.73
N ASP A 693 -2.21 -26.94 13.35
CA ASP A 693 -1.34 -26.30 14.35
C ASP A 693 0.11 -26.06 13.86
N ILE A 694 0.43 -26.30 12.58
CA ILE A 694 1.81 -26.25 12.05
C ILE A 694 1.91 -25.24 10.90
N VAL A 695 2.74 -24.22 11.11
CA VAL A 695 3.03 -23.18 10.11
C VAL A 695 4.50 -23.26 9.72
N ALA A 696 4.76 -23.29 8.42
CA ALA A 696 6.10 -23.13 7.87
C ALA A 696 6.26 -21.75 7.22
N VAL A 697 7.35 -21.05 7.55
CA VAL A 697 7.69 -19.74 6.98
C VAL A 697 9.07 -19.84 6.34
N THR A 698 9.15 -19.49 5.06
CA THR A 698 10.39 -19.44 4.29
C THR A 698 10.77 -18.00 4.02
N ARG A 699 11.98 -17.61 4.43
CA ARG A 699 12.63 -16.38 4.00
C ARG A 699 13.68 -16.70 2.95
N HIS A 700 13.63 -16.04 1.80
CA HIS A 700 14.53 -16.29 0.68
C HIS A 700 15.33 -15.02 0.33
N SER A 701 16.64 -15.17 0.11
CA SER A 701 17.46 -14.10 -0.46
C SER A 701 17.54 -14.25 -1.99
N PRO A 702 17.00 -13.31 -2.77
CA PRO A 702 17.06 -13.37 -4.23
C PRO A 702 18.47 -13.16 -4.79
N SER A 703 19.42 -12.63 -4.01
CA SER A 703 20.79 -12.34 -4.47
C SER A 703 21.72 -13.55 -4.40
N ILE A 704 21.60 -14.36 -3.34
CA ILE A 704 22.46 -15.52 -3.10
C ILE A 704 21.71 -16.86 -3.19
N HIS A 705 20.39 -16.82 -3.30
CA HIS A 705 19.50 -17.98 -3.37
C HIS A 705 19.61 -18.98 -2.22
N GLN A 706 20.01 -18.48 -1.05
CA GLN A 706 19.82 -19.19 0.20
C GLN A 706 18.44 -18.86 0.78
N SER A 707 17.92 -19.75 1.59
CA SER A 707 16.66 -19.61 2.31
C SER A 707 16.83 -20.04 3.76
N VAL A 708 16.01 -19.46 4.64
CA VAL A 708 15.78 -19.95 6.00
C VAL A 708 14.34 -20.41 6.08
N VAL A 709 14.13 -21.68 6.42
CA VAL A 709 12.79 -22.29 6.52
C VAL A 709 12.55 -22.62 7.99
N SER A 710 11.59 -21.95 8.63
CA SER A 710 11.15 -22.27 9.98
C SER A 710 9.88 -23.11 9.92
N VAL A 711 9.80 -24.18 10.69
CA VAL A 711 8.59 -24.96 10.92
C VAL A 711 8.22 -24.83 12.40
N SER A 712 7.06 -24.26 12.67
CA SER A 712 6.59 -23.95 14.01
C SER A 712 5.31 -24.71 14.30
N ARG A 713 5.36 -25.61 15.30
CA ARG A 713 4.17 -26.28 15.82
C ARG A 713 3.63 -25.49 17.01
N THR A 714 2.60 -24.71 16.73
CA THR A 714 1.92 -23.82 17.68
C THR A 714 1.18 -24.59 18.77
N ALA A 715 0.80 -23.88 19.84
CA ALA A 715 0.08 -24.43 20.97
C ALA A 715 -1.00 -23.46 21.49
N PHE A 716 -1.91 -23.06 20.60
CA PHE A 716 -3.07 -22.19 20.89
C PHE A 716 -4.01 -22.75 21.96
N ARG A 717 -3.89 -24.04 22.28
CA ARG A 717 -4.61 -24.73 23.36
C ARG A 717 -3.62 -25.39 24.31
N ASN A 718 -3.94 -25.52 25.59
CA ASN A 718 -3.04 -26.18 26.54
C ASN A 718 -2.86 -27.69 26.18
N PRO A 719 -1.64 -28.16 25.85
CA PRO A 719 -1.41 -29.54 25.43
C PRO A 719 -1.73 -30.61 26.48
N LYS A 720 -1.86 -30.25 27.76
CA LYS A 720 -2.25 -31.19 28.83
C LYS A 720 -3.74 -31.46 28.89
N THR A 721 -4.55 -30.52 28.44
CA THR A 721 -6.02 -30.55 28.57
C THR A 721 -6.72 -30.64 27.22
N SER A 722 -5.98 -30.51 26.12
CA SER A 722 -6.51 -30.47 24.76
C SER A 722 -5.81 -31.50 23.89
N PHE A 723 -6.56 -32.02 22.92
CA PHE A 723 -6.04 -33.00 21.96
C PHE A 723 -5.19 -32.29 20.89
N TYR A 724 -4.05 -32.90 20.57
CA TYR A 724 -3.20 -32.56 19.43
C TYR A 724 -2.89 -33.85 18.68
N SER A 725 -2.93 -33.83 17.35
CA SER A 725 -2.60 -35.01 16.54
C SER A 725 -1.19 -35.52 16.85
N LYS A 726 -1.01 -36.83 17.01
CA LYS A 726 0.34 -37.41 17.10
C LYS A 726 0.97 -37.62 15.73
N GLU A 727 0.14 -37.74 14.70
CA GLU A 727 0.56 -37.86 13.31
C GLU A 727 0.87 -36.47 12.78
N VAL A 728 2.13 -36.23 12.46
CA VAL A 728 2.60 -34.99 11.84
C VAL A 728 2.89 -35.30 10.37
N PRO A 729 2.29 -34.57 9.41
CA PRO A 729 2.54 -34.82 8.00
C PRO A 729 4.01 -34.58 7.64
N GLN A 730 4.52 -35.39 6.70
CA GLN A 730 5.85 -35.16 6.13
C GLN A 730 5.87 -33.82 5.38
N MET A 731 7.03 -33.17 5.36
CA MET A 731 7.21 -31.90 4.67
C MET A 731 8.27 -32.01 3.58
N CYS A 732 8.00 -31.36 2.45
CA CYS A 732 8.90 -31.24 1.31
C CYS A 732 9.57 -29.87 1.33
N ILE A 733 10.89 -29.82 1.52
CA ILE A 733 11.66 -28.57 1.47
C ILE A 733 12.38 -28.49 0.11
N PRO A 734 12.08 -27.49 -0.75
CA PRO A 734 12.80 -27.29 -2.00
C PRO A 734 14.23 -26.83 -1.74
N GLY A 735 15.21 -27.55 -2.27
CA GLY A 735 16.64 -27.28 -2.11
C GLY A 735 17.33 -28.21 -1.12
N LYS A 736 18.63 -27.96 -0.90
CA LYS A 736 19.49 -28.73 -0.01
C LYS A 736 19.56 -28.05 1.35
N ILE A 737 19.11 -28.76 2.39
CA ILE A 737 19.33 -28.39 3.79
C ILE A 737 20.84 -28.50 4.06
N GLU A 738 21.45 -27.36 4.40
CA GLU A 738 22.86 -27.26 4.76
C GLU A 738 23.08 -27.58 6.24
N GLU A 739 22.19 -27.08 7.09
CA GLU A 739 22.22 -27.25 8.55
C GLU A 739 20.82 -27.06 9.15
N VAL A 740 20.63 -27.60 10.35
CA VAL A 740 19.57 -27.16 11.27
C VAL A 740 20.14 -26.02 12.11
N VAL A 741 19.69 -24.80 11.80
CA VAL A 741 20.13 -23.57 12.48
C VAL A 741 19.69 -23.58 13.93
N LEU A 742 18.44 -23.98 14.19
CA LEU A 742 17.85 -24.09 15.51
C LEU A 742 16.86 -25.26 15.54
N GLU A 743 16.96 -26.12 16.56
CA GLU A 743 15.83 -26.91 17.03
C GLU A 743 15.53 -26.52 18.49
N ALA A 744 14.27 -26.19 18.76
CA ALA A 744 13.83 -25.72 20.07
C ALA A 744 12.49 -26.35 20.45
N ARG A 745 12.36 -26.76 21.71
CA ARG A 745 11.12 -27.35 22.24
C ARG A 745 10.82 -26.85 23.63
N THR A 746 9.59 -26.43 23.88
CA THR A 746 9.12 -26.10 25.22
C THR A 746 8.90 -27.38 26.03
N VAL A 747 9.55 -27.48 27.19
CA VAL A 747 9.48 -28.63 28.09
C VAL A 747 9.25 -28.19 29.53
N GLU A 748 8.72 -29.10 30.36
CA GLU A 748 8.55 -28.84 31.78
C GLU A 748 9.72 -29.38 32.61
N ARG A 749 10.07 -28.64 33.66
CA ARG A 749 11.04 -29.04 34.69
C ARG A 749 10.31 -29.39 35.98
N ASN A 750 10.83 -30.40 36.67
CA ASN A 750 10.44 -30.70 38.05
C ASN A 750 10.96 -29.60 38.98
N THR A 751 10.13 -28.59 39.23
CA THR A 751 10.39 -27.45 40.13
C THR A 751 9.15 -27.18 40.97
N GLU A 752 9.24 -26.29 41.96
CA GLU A 752 8.08 -25.88 42.73
C GLU A 752 6.99 -25.23 41.84
N PRO A 753 5.70 -25.44 42.16
CA PRO A 753 4.61 -24.82 41.42
C PRO A 753 4.73 -23.29 41.45
N TYR A 754 4.30 -22.65 40.37
CA TYR A 754 4.33 -21.19 40.26
C TYR A 754 3.61 -20.53 41.44
N ARG A 755 4.31 -19.60 42.10
CA ARG A 755 3.74 -18.71 43.11
C ARG A 755 4.07 -17.27 42.72
N LYS A 756 3.05 -16.43 42.58
CA LYS A 756 3.21 -15.00 42.32
C LYS A 756 3.93 -14.34 43.50
N ASP A 757 5.04 -13.66 43.23
CA ASP A 757 5.77 -12.87 44.23
C ASP A 757 5.04 -11.53 44.46
N ALA A 758 4.99 -11.08 45.72
CA ALA A 758 4.35 -9.82 46.10
C ALA A 758 5.21 -8.58 45.79
N ASN A 759 6.54 -8.77 45.70
CA ASN A 759 7.54 -7.72 45.54
C ASN A 759 8.33 -7.85 44.23
N SER A 760 8.04 -8.85 43.40
CA SER A 760 8.71 -8.99 42.11
C SER A 760 7.81 -9.59 41.05
N ILE A 761 8.14 -9.28 39.79
CA ILE A 761 7.49 -9.90 38.64
C ILE A 761 8.29 -11.15 38.28
N ASN A 762 7.70 -12.32 38.50
CA ASN A 762 8.33 -13.61 38.25
C ASN A 762 7.56 -14.45 37.21
N GLY A 763 8.33 -15.12 36.34
CA GLY A 763 7.82 -16.06 35.34
C GLY A 763 7.53 -17.45 35.87
N LEU A 764 7.02 -18.33 35.00
CA LEU A 764 6.82 -19.76 35.32
C LEU A 764 8.16 -20.49 35.51
N PRO A 765 8.49 -21.01 36.72
CA PRO A 765 9.76 -21.69 36.97
C PRO A 765 9.80 -23.12 36.39
N ASN A 766 8.63 -23.72 36.18
CA ASN A 766 8.46 -25.10 35.74
C ASN A 766 8.46 -25.26 34.22
N VAL A 767 8.50 -24.18 33.45
CA VAL A 767 8.55 -24.22 31.98
C VAL A 767 9.92 -23.72 31.52
N THR A 768 10.54 -24.44 30.62
CA THR A 768 11.80 -24.05 29.97
C THR A 768 11.72 -24.40 28.49
N VAL A 769 12.70 -23.97 27.72
CA VAL A 769 12.95 -24.49 26.38
C VAL A 769 14.16 -25.44 26.42
N GLU A 770 14.22 -26.43 25.54
CA GLU A 770 15.43 -27.18 25.18
C GLU A 770 15.89 -26.67 23.82
N ILE A 771 17.16 -26.27 23.70
CA ILE A 771 17.69 -25.63 22.48
C ILE A 771 18.93 -26.38 22.01
N ARG A 772 19.00 -26.65 20.70
CA ARG A 772 20.22 -27.07 19.99
C ARG A 772 20.37 -26.21 18.74
N GLU A 773 21.60 -25.76 18.47
CA GLU A 773 21.92 -24.77 17.43
C GLU A 773 23.01 -25.33 16.53
N HIS A 774 22.97 -24.98 15.24
CA HIS A 774 23.99 -25.34 14.25
C HIS A 774 24.37 -26.82 14.25
N ILE A 775 23.36 -27.69 14.13
CA ILE A 775 23.54 -29.15 14.09
C ILE A 775 23.32 -29.69 12.67
N GLN A 776 23.88 -30.86 12.39
CA GLN A 776 23.62 -31.55 11.14
C GLN A 776 22.24 -32.23 11.17
N LEU A 777 21.61 -32.44 10.00
CA LEU A 777 20.26 -32.98 9.90
C LEU A 777 20.12 -34.37 10.58
N ASN A 778 21.15 -35.21 10.49
CA ASN A 778 21.20 -36.53 11.13
C ASN A 778 21.35 -36.49 12.66
N GLU A 779 21.72 -35.34 13.23
CA GLU A 779 21.85 -35.13 14.67
C GLU A 779 20.56 -34.57 15.29
N SER A 780 19.58 -34.17 14.47
CA SER A 780 18.30 -33.64 14.95
C SER A 780 17.52 -34.68 15.73
N LYS A 781 16.86 -34.22 16.80
CA LYS A 781 15.92 -35.05 17.57
C LYS A 781 14.47 -34.84 17.14
N ILE A 782 14.19 -33.76 16.41
CA ILE A 782 12.84 -33.41 15.95
C ILE A 782 12.54 -34.06 14.59
N VAL A 783 13.53 -34.12 13.69
CA VAL A 783 13.34 -34.64 12.33
C VAL A 783 14.29 -35.78 11.98
N LYS A 784 13.84 -36.63 11.07
CA LYS A 784 14.68 -37.55 10.31
C LYS A 784 14.54 -37.29 8.82
N GLN A 785 15.62 -37.55 8.10
CA GLN A 785 15.59 -37.52 6.64
C GLN A 785 14.85 -38.77 6.15
N ALA A 786 13.70 -38.58 5.50
CA ALA A 786 12.90 -39.67 4.95
C ALA A 786 13.37 -40.07 3.54
N GLY A 787 13.79 -39.09 2.73
CA GLY A 787 14.25 -39.31 1.36
C GLY A 787 14.73 -38.04 0.65
N ILE A 788 15.29 -38.22 -0.55
CA ILE A 788 15.51 -37.14 -1.52
C ILE A 788 14.69 -37.52 -2.74
N THR A 789 13.70 -36.70 -3.08
CA THR A 789 12.85 -36.95 -4.24
C THR A 789 13.16 -35.89 -5.29
N THR A 790 13.50 -36.34 -6.49
CA THR A 790 13.59 -35.48 -7.67
C THR A 790 12.25 -35.50 -8.41
N LYS A 791 11.36 -34.55 -8.11
CA LYS A 791 10.05 -34.40 -8.80
C LYS A 791 10.20 -33.73 -10.18
N GLY A 792 11.14 -34.23 -10.97
CA GLY A 792 11.51 -33.68 -12.28
C GLY A 792 13.01 -33.46 -12.42
N PRO A 793 13.49 -33.06 -13.62
CA PRO A 793 14.91 -33.01 -13.91
C PRO A 793 15.72 -32.03 -13.05
N ASN A 794 15.08 -31.02 -12.44
CA ASN A 794 15.77 -29.92 -11.72
C ASN A 794 15.08 -29.50 -10.40
N GLU A 795 14.18 -30.32 -9.86
CA GLU A 795 13.55 -30.08 -8.54
C GLU A 795 14.17 -31.00 -7.51
N PHE A 796 15.25 -30.52 -6.88
CA PHE A 796 15.81 -31.19 -5.71
C PHE A 796 14.93 -30.85 -4.50
N ILE A 797 14.21 -31.84 -3.99
CA ILE A 797 13.34 -31.71 -2.82
C ILE A 797 13.83 -32.67 -1.74
N GLN A 798 14.04 -32.15 -0.54
CA GLN A 798 14.32 -32.97 0.62
C GLN A 798 13.03 -33.22 1.40
N GLU A 799 12.70 -34.50 1.56
CA GLU A 799 11.57 -34.93 2.36
C GLU A 799 12.02 -35.16 3.80
N ILE A 800 11.41 -34.42 4.71
CA ILE A 800 11.65 -34.53 6.14
C ILE A 800 10.44 -35.16 6.82
N GLU A 801 10.72 -36.10 7.72
CA GLU A 801 9.74 -36.72 8.61
C GLU A 801 9.94 -36.19 10.02
N PHE A 802 8.86 -35.79 10.68
CA PHE A 802 8.91 -35.27 12.04
C PHE A 802 8.70 -36.40 13.05
N GLU A 803 9.71 -36.67 13.89
CA GLU A 803 9.62 -37.69 14.94
C GLU A 803 9.10 -37.12 16.26
N ASN A 804 9.64 -35.99 16.70
CA ASN A 804 9.37 -35.41 18.03
C ASN A 804 8.96 -33.94 17.97
N LEU A 805 8.26 -33.53 16.90
CA LEU A 805 7.69 -32.19 16.79
C LEU A 805 6.45 -32.10 17.68
N SER A 806 6.61 -31.91 18.99
CA SER A 806 5.49 -31.73 19.93
C SER A 806 4.92 -30.30 19.88
N PRO A 807 3.68 -30.04 20.34
CA PRO A 807 3.17 -28.68 20.50
C PRO A 807 4.14 -27.80 21.29
N GLY A 808 4.38 -26.57 20.82
CA GLY A 808 5.39 -25.67 21.37
C GLY A 808 6.82 -26.00 20.93
N SER A 809 6.99 -26.55 19.72
CA SER A 809 8.31 -26.83 19.12
C SER A 809 8.53 -26.03 17.86
N VAL A 810 9.79 -25.75 17.58
CA VAL A 810 10.26 -25.01 16.41
C VAL A 810 11.51 -25.71 15.87
N ILE A 811 11.61 -25.81 14.55
CA ILE A 811 12.84 -26.20 13.87
C ILE A 811 13.10 -25.27 12.68
N ILE A 812 14.36 -24.90 12.47
CA ILE A 812 14.77 -23.93 11.46
C ILE A 812 15.92 -24.50 10.65
N PHE A 813 15.75 -24.49 9.33
CA PHE A 813 16.71 -25.01 8.37
C PHE A 813 17.35 -23.87 7.60
N ARG A 814 18.66 -23.99 7.34
CA ARG A 814 19.31 -23.24 6.26
C ARG A 814 19.27 -24.09 5.00
N VAL A 815 18.74 -23.53 3.93
CA VAL A 815 18.52 -24.24 2.68
C VAL A 815 19.18 -23.46 1.56
N SER A 816 19.96 -24.12 0.71
CA SER A 816 20.47 -23.55 -0.53
C SER A 816 19.85 -24.27 -1.72
N LEU A 817 19.98 -23.67 -2.91
CA LEU A 817 19.70 -24.42 -4.13
C LEU A 817 20.63 -25.63 -4.21
N ASP A 818 20.17 -26.67 -4.90
CA ASP A 818 21.05 -27.75 -5.32
C ASP A 818 22.31 -27.18 -6.03
N PRO A 819 23.52 -27.73 -5.83
CA PRO A 819 24.75 -27.18 -6.41
C PRO A 819 24.71 -26.96 -7.92
N HIS A 820 24.00 -27.81 -8.68
CA HIS A 820 23.84 -27.63 -10.11
C HIS A 820 22.95 -26.43 -10.43
N ALA A 821 21.80 -26.30 -9.74
CA ALA A 821 20.91 -25.15 -9.88
C ALA A 821 21.57 -23.83 -9.42
N GLN A 822 22.35 -23.87 -8.34
CA GLN A 822 23.12 -22.72 -7.84
C GLN A 822 24.17 -22.25 -8.86
N ALA A 823 24.88 -23.20 -9.48
CA ALA A 823 25.82 -22.87 -10.55
C ALA A 823 25.10 -22.29 -11.78
N ALA A 824 23.99 -22.90 -12.20
CA ALA A 824 23.20 -22.44 -13.35
C ALA A 824 22.67 -21.01 -13.15
N VAL A 825 22.10 -20.70 -11.97
CA VAL A 825 21.63 -19.35 -11.68
C VAL A 825 22.78 -18.35 -11.57
N GLY A 826 23.92 -18.75 -11.00
CA GLY A 826 25.12 -17.90 -10.95
C GLY A 826 25.65 -17.53 -12.34
N ILE A 827 25.71 -18.50 -13.25
CA ILE A 827 26.11 -18.28 -14.65
C ILE A 827 25.09 -17.40 -15.37
N LEU A 828 23.79 -17.67 -15.19
CA LEU A 828 22.72 -16.88 -15.78
C LEU A 828 22.81 -15.41 -15.33
N ARG A 829 22.99 -15.18 -14.03
CA ARG A 829 23.19 -13.85 -13.44
C ARG A 829 24.41 -13.15 -14.02
N ASN A 830 25.53 -13.86 -14.21
CA ASN A 830 26.73 -13.31 -14.85
C ASN A 830 26.42 -12.77 -16.25
N HIS A 831 25.69 -13.52 -17.08
CA HIS A 831 25.30 -13.04 -18.41
C HIS A 831 24.27 -11.91 -18.37
N LEU A 832 23.38 -11.87 -17.36
CA LEU A 832 22.41 -10.78 -17.18
C LEU A 832 23.07 -9.46 -16.72
N THR A 833 24.31 -9.47 -16.23
CA THR A 833 25.03 -8.23 -15.85
C THR A 833 25.18 -7.25 -17.00
N GLN A 834 25.16 -7.73 -18.25
CA GLN A 834 25.22 -6.88 -19.43
C GLN A 834 23.98 -5.97 -19.59
N PHE A 835 22.85 -6.35 -18.97
CA PHE A 835 21.62 -5.57 -19.00
C PHE A 835 21.43 -4.74 -17.73
N SER A 836 21.84 -5.27 -16.57
CA SER A 836 21.72 -4.56 -15.30
C SER A 836 22.80 -4.97 -14.30
N PRO A 837 23.46 -4.01 -13.62
CA PRO A 837 24.46 -4.30 -12.60
C PRO A 837 23.88 -5.00 -11.36
N HIS A 838 22.55 -4.99 -11.16
CA HIS A 838 21.88 -5.68 -10.05
C HIS A 838 22.19 -7.19 -10.02
N PHE A 839 22.46 -7.82 -11.16
CA PHE A 839 22.78 -9.25 -11.24
C PHE A 839 24.22 -9.60 -10.85
N LYS A 840 25.07 -8.61 -10.53
CA LYS A 840 26.48 -8.83 -10.17
C LYS A 840 26.64 -9.58 -8.84
N SER A 841 25.74 -9.36 -7.89
CA SER A 841 25.77 -10.14 -6.63
C SER A 841 25.38 -11.59 -6.91
N GLY A 842 26.13 -12.56 -6.42
CA GLY A 842 25.85 -13.99 -6.63
C GLY A 842 26.12 -14.51 -8.05
N SER A 843 26.74 -13.71 -8.94
CA SER A 843 27.15 -14.15 -10.27
C SER A 843 28.36 -15.08 -10.22
N LEU A 844 28.41 -16.06 -11.12
CA LEU A 844 29.52 -17.00 -11.28
C LEU A 844 30.08 -16.90 -12.70
N ALA A 845 31.37 -16.57 -12.83
CA ALA A 845 32.07 -16.60 -14.10
C ALA A 845 32.56 -18.03 -14.40
N VAL A 846 32.35 -18.51 -15.62
CA VAL A 846 32.77 -19.85 -16.05
C VAL A 846 33.37 -19.78 -17.46
N ASP A 847 34.57 -20.37 -17.62
CA ASP A 847 35.35 -20.34 -18.86
C ASP A 847 34.75 -21.21 -19.99
N ASN A 848 33.99 -22.25 -19.64
CA ASN A 848 33.38 -23.23 -20.56
C ASN A 848 31.90 -22.93 -20.92
N THR A 849 31.48 -21.66 -20.90
CA THR A 849 30.15 -21.25 -21.39
C THR A 849 30.04 -21.40 -22.91
N ASP A 850 28.81 -21.54 -23.42
CA ASP A 850 28.55 -21.59 -24.86
C ASP A 850 29.24 -20.39 -25.55
N PRO A 851 30.01 -20.60 -26.65
CA PRO A 851 30.71 -19.54 -27.34
C PRO A 851 29.83 -18.33 -27.70
N ILE A 852 28.53 -18.54 -27.97
CA ILE A 852 27.61 -17.45 -28.33
C ILE A 852 27.32 -16.51 -27.17
N LEU A 853 27.38 -16.98 -25.92
CA LEU A 853 27.14 -16.18 -24.72
C LEU A 853 28.35 -15.31 -24.31
N LYS A 854 29.54 -15.61 -24.86
CA LYS A 854 30.74 -14.79 -24.71
C LYS A 854 30.67 -13.51 -25.54
N ILE A 855 29.80 -13.48 -26.55
CA ILE A 855 29.54 -12.32 -27.38
C ILE A 855 28.42 -11.50 -26.70
N PRO A 856 28.62 -10.20 -26.42
CA PRO A 856 27.57 -9.35 -25.91
C PRO A 856 26.33 -9.39 -26.83
N PHE A 857 25.13 -9.50 -26.26
CA PHE A 857 23.90 -9.62 -27.03
C PHE A 857 23.70 -8.43 -27.98
N ALA A 858 24.07 -7.22 -27.54
CA ALA A 858 24.04 -6.02 -28.36
C ALA A 858 24.86 -6.15 -29.66
N SER A 859 25.98 -6.88 -29.64
CA SER A 859 26.82 -7.13 -30.83
C SER A 859 26.13 -8.06 -31.83
N ILE A 860 25.40 -9.07 -31.37
CA ILE A 860 24.59 -9.94 -32.23
C ILE A 860 23.41 -9.13 -32.79
N ALA A 861 22.68 -8.45 -31.92
CA ALA A 861 21.52 -7.64 -32.28
C ALA A 861 21.86 -6.53 -33.29
N SER A 862 23.03 -5.90 -33.18
CA SER A 862 23.46 -4.82 -34.09
C SER A 862 23.59 -5.21 -35.57
N LYS A 863 23.67 -6.52 -35.86
CA LYS A 863 23.72 -7.05 -37.24
C LYS A 863 22.35 -7.20 -37.88
N LEU A 864 21.27 -7.19 -37.07
CA LEU A 864 19.90 -7.32 -37.58
C LEU A 864 19.52 -6.08 -38.37
N THR A 865 18.81 -6.28 -39.47
CA THR A 865 18.10 -5.21 -40.20
C THR A 865 16.75 -4.88 -39.54
N LEU A 866 16.17 -3.72 -39.86
CA LEU A 866 14.80 -3.39 -39.44
C LEU A 866 13.75 -4.41 -39.92
N ALA A 867 13.98 -5.07 -41.05
CA ALA A 867 13.12 -6.14 -41.55
C ALA A 867 13.24 -7.43 -40.74
N GLU A 868 14.45 -7.79 -40.28
CA GLU A 868 14.64 -8.95 -39.41
C GLU A 868 14.12 -8.67 -37.99
N LEU A 869 14.20 -7.42 -37.53
CA LEU A 869 13.60 -6.99 -36.26
C LEU A 869 12.07 -7.17 -36.23
N ASN A 870 11.38 -7.07 -37.38
CA ASN A 870 9.96 -7.44 -37.48
C ASN A 870 9.73 -8.90 -37.06
N GLN A 871 10.57 -9.82 -37.55
CA GLN A 871 10.46 -11.25 -37.25
C GLN A 871 10.78 -11.57 -35.78
N VAL A 872 11.78 -10.88 -35.21
CA VAL A 872 12.16 -11.07 -33.80
C VAL A 872 11.13 -10.49 -32.84
N LEU A 873 10.60 -9.29 -33.11
CA LEU A 873 9.78 -8.55 -32.15
C LEU A 873 8.28 -8.75 -32.33
N TYR A 874 7.76 -8.89 -33.56
CA TYR A 874 6.33 -8.79 -33.84
C TYR A 874 5.73 -10.06 -34.45
N ARG A 875 5.47 -10.12 -35.76
CA ARG A 875 4.73 -11.19 -36.47
C ARG A 875 3.38 -11.54 -35.83
N CYS A 876 2.29 -11.05 -36.42
CA CYS A 876 0.97 -11.50 -36.00
C CYS A 876 0.70 -12.96 -36.43
N GLU A 877 -0.40 -13.55 -35.97
CA GLU A 877 -0.76 -14.95 -36.26
C GLU A 877 -0.66 -15.30 -37.76
N SER A 878 -1.34 -14.54 -38.63
CA SER A 878 -1.37 -14.81 -40.07
C SER A 878 -0.02 -14.64 -40.76
N GLU A 879 0.85 -13.81 -40.21
CA GLU A 879 2.22 -13.62 -40.69
C GLU A 879 3.09 -14.82 -40.28
N GLU A 880 3.04 -15.24 -39.01
CA GLU A 880 3.82 -16.36 -38.51
C GLU A 880 3.36 -17.70 -39.14
N GLN A 881 2.07 -17.86 -39.41
CA GLN A 881 1.51 -19.02 -40.12
C GLN A 881 2.01 -19.14 -41.57
N GLU A 882 2.19 -18.00 -42.26
CA GLU A 882 2.76 -17.99 -43.62
C GLU A 882 4.17 -18.60 -43.62
N ASP A 883 4.88 -18.53 -42.51
CA ASP A 883 6.20 -19.11 -42.34
C ASP A 883 6.19 -20.54 -41.76
N GLY A 884 5.01 -21.15 -41.59
CA GLY A 884 4.84 -22.49 -41.01
C GLY A 884 4.76 -22.55 -39.48
N GLY A 885 4.59 -21.40 -38.80
CA GLY A 885 4.46 -21.29 -37.34
C GLY A 885 3.06 -20.85 -36.86
N GLY A 886 3.02 -20.15 -35.73
CA GLY A 886 1.81 -19.56 -35.12
C GLY A 886 2.13 -18.85 -33.79
N CYS A 887 1.20 -18.06 -33.26
CA CYS A 887 1.36 -17.42 -31.95
C CYS A 887 1.12 -18.43 -30.82
N TYR A 888 1.93 -18.33 -29.77
CA TYR A 888 1.77 -19.20 -28.61
C TYR A 888 0.41 -18.99 -27.92
N HIS A 889 -0.29 -20.07 -27.60
CA HIS A 889 -1.53 -20.06 -26.83
C HIS A 889 -1.23 -20.35 -25.35
N ILE A 890 -1.47 -19.38 -24.47
CA ILE A 890 -1.30 -19.58 -23.03
C ILE A 890 -2.54 -20.30 -22.49
N PRO A 891 -2.38 -21.50 -21.88
CA PRO A 891 -3.50 -22.26 -21.31
C PRO A 891 -4.33 -21.42 -20.33
N ASN A 892 -5.65 -21.61 -20.35
CA ASN A 892 -6.61 -20.90 -19.49
C ASN A 892 -6.60 -19.36 -19.61
N TRP A 893 -6.05 -18.83 -20.71
CA TRP A 893 -6.01 -17.39 -20.95
C TRP A 893 -6.28 -17.05 -22.43
N SER A 894 -5.27 -16.68 -23.20
CA SER A 894 -5.42 -16.31 -24.62
C SER A 894 -4.13 -16.52 -25.42
N SER A 895 -4.24 -16.47 -26.75
CA SER A 895 -3.08 -16.44 -27.65
C SER A 895 -2.38 -15.08 -27.64
N LEU A 896 -1.05 -15.10 -27.77
CA LEU A 896 -0.26 -13.89 -27.95
C LEU A 896 -0.73 -13.13 -29.21
N LYS A 897 -0.71 -11.79 -29.13
CA LYS A 897 -1.03 -10.93 -30.29
C LYS A 897 0.08 -10.91 -31.34
N TYR A 898 1.30 -11.17 -30.88
CA TYR A 898 2.52 -11.26 -31.66
C TYR A 898 3.28 -12.51 -31.24
N ALA A 899 3.83 -13.24 -32.20
CA ALA A 899 4.67 -14.40 -31.96
C ALA A 899 6.05 -14.00 -31.38
N GLY A 900 6.52 -12.79 -31.73
CA GLY A 900 7.77 -12.22 -31.25
C GLY A 900 7.71 -11.66 -29.83
N LEU A 901 8.86 -11.11 -29.40
CA LEU A 901 9.05 -10.67 -28.01
C LEU A 901 8.05 -9.61 -27.55
N GLN A 902 7.51 -8.78 -28.45
CA GLN A 902 6.46 -7.80 -28.11
C GLN A 902 5.23 -8.48 -27.51
N GLY A 903 4.84 -9.65 -28.00
CA GLY A 903 3.65 -10.37 -27.53
C GLY A 903 3.76 -10.72 -26.05
N LEU A 904 4.92 -11.22 -25.64
CA LEU A 904 5.24 -11.54 -24.25
C LEU A 904 5.39 -10.28 -23.40
N MET A 905 6.09 -9.27 -23.94
CA MET A 905 6.35 -8.03 -23.24
C MET A 905 5.09 -7.21 -22.94
N SER A 906 4.08 -7.30 -23.81
CA SER A 906 2.79 -6.63 -23.58
C SER A 906 2.06 -7.18 -22.35
N ILE A 907 2.25 -8.47 -22.04
CA ILE A 907 1.71 -9.12 -20.83
C ILE A 907 2.57 -8.74 -19.62
N LEU A 908 3.89 -8.89 -19.74
CA LEU A 908 4.84 -8.61 -18.66
C LEU A 908 4.79 -7.15 -18.21
N ALA A 909 4.50 -6.20 -19.10
CA ALA A 909 4.32 -4.80 -18.76
C ALA A 909 3.17 -4.55 -17.76
N GLU A 910 2.15 -5.42 -17.74
CA GLU A 910 1.04 -5.34 -16.79
C GLU A 910 1.32 -6.11 -15.49
N ILE A 911 1.81 -7.35 -15.59
CA ILE A 911 1.95 -8.23 -14.43
C ILE A 911 3.21 -7.95 -13.61
N ARG A 912 4.30 -7.45 -14.22
CA ARG A 912 5.57 -7.19 -13.52
C ARG A 912 5.43 -6.09 -12.46
N PRO A 913 4.88 -4.89 -12.74
CA PRO A 913 4.80 -3.83 -11.73
C PRO A 913 3.89 -4.18 -10.54
N LYS A 914 2.89 -5.05 -10.76
CA LYS A 914 1.97 -5.55 -9.73
C LYS A 914 2.48 -6.81 -9.03
N ASN A 915 3.58 -7.37 -9.52
CA ASN A 915 4.12 -8.66 -9.10
C ASN A 915 3.07 -9.79 -9.10
N ASP A 916 2.24 -9.84 -10.14
CA ASP A 916 1.16 -10.82 -10.28
C ASP A 916 1.72 -12.19 -10.71
N LEU A 917 2.29 -12.89 -9.74
CA LEU A 917 2.79 -14.25 -9.91
C LEU A 917 1.67 -15.28 -10.10
N GLY A 918 0.40 -14.93 -9.85
CA GLY A 918 -0.77 -15.80 -10.00
C GLY A 918 -1.34 -15.83 -11.43
N HIS A 919 -0.81 -15.02 -12.33
CA HIS A 919 -1.27 -14.97 -13.72
C HIS A 919 -1.01 -16.31 -14.46
N PRO A 920 -1.92 -16.78 -15.35
CA PRO A 920 -1.74 -18.02 -16.12
C PRO A 920 -0.43 -18.11 -16.93
N PHE A 921 0.14 -16.96 -17.29
CA PHE A 921 1.46 -16.85 -17.90
C PHE A 921 2.56 -17.43 -17.00
N CYS A 922 2.56 -17.06 -15.72
CA CYS A 922 3.52 -17.55 -14.73
C CYS A 922 3.29 -19.03 -14.42
N ASP A 923 2.03 -19.45 -14.34
CA ASP A 923 1.67 -20.86 -14.18
C ASP A 923 2.19 -21.72 -15.33
N ASN A 924 2.06 -21.26 -16.58
CA ASN A 924 2.57 -21.99 -17.73
C ASN A 924 4.09 -22.17 -17.66
N LEU A 925 4.83 -21.13 -17.29
CA LEU A 925 6.29 -21.17 -17.12
C LEU A 925 6.74 -22.07 -15.95
N ARG A 926 5.94 -22.14 -14.87
CA ARG A 926 6.18 -23.09 -13.77
C ARG A 926 5.86 -24.53 -14.18
N SER A 927 4.82 -24.72 -15.00
CA SER A 927 4.32 -26.04 -15.38
C SER A 927 5.20 -26.74 -16.41
N GLY A 928 5.98 -26.01 -17.21
CA GLY A 928 6.91 -26.62 -18.17
C GLY A 928 7.64 -25.64 -19.08
N ASP A 929 8.42 -26.19 -20.00
CA ASP A 929 9.38 -25.44 -20.83
C ASP A 929 8.82 -24.96 -22.18
N TRP A 930 7.54 -25.21 -22.47
CA TRP A 930 6.95 -25.01 -23.79
C TRP A 930 7.07 -23.56 -24.30
N MET A 931 6.77 -22.57 -23.46
CA MET A 931 6.91 -21.17 -23.84
C MET A 931 8.38 -20.76 -24.00
N ILE A 932 9.27 -21.31 -23.16
CA ILE A 932 10.72 -21.08 -23.21
C ILE A 932 11.28 -21.60 -24.55
N ASP A 933 10.87 -22.81 -24.94
CA ASP A 933 11.26 -23.44 -26.20
C ASP A 933 10.64 -22.76 -27.41
N TYR A 934 9.38 -22.34 -27.31
CA TYR A 934 8.70 -21.61 -28.38
C TYR A 934 9.48 -20.35 -28.78
N VAL A 935 9.93 -19.56 -27.79
CA VAL A 935 10.63 -18.28 -28.03
C VAL A 935 11.95 -18.48 -28.78
N SER A 936 12.75 -19.48 -28.42
CA SER A 936 14.04 -19.71 -29.07
C SER A 936 13.89 -20.45 -30.39
N ASN A 937 13.08 -21.52 -30.44
CA ASN A 937 12.96 -22.39 -31.61
C ASN A 937 12.33 -21.68 -32.81
N ARG A 938 11.38 -20.76 -32.58
CA ARG A 938 10.80 -19.96 -33.68
C ARG A 938 11.85 -19.13 -34.41
N LEU A 939 12.86 -18.63 -33.69
CA LEU A 939 13.95 -17.84 -34.27
C LEU A 939 15.04 -18.72 -34.87
N ILE A 940 15.36 -19.86 -34.23
CA ILE A 940 16.34 -20.83 -34.74
C ILE A 940 15.89 -21.44 -36.08
N SER A 941 14.58 -21.61 -36.28
CA SER A 941 14.02 -22.10 -37.54
C SER A 941 14.25 -21.15 -38.72
N ARG A 942 14.69 -19.90 -38.47
CA ARG A 942 15.01 -18.92 -39.50
C ARG A 942 16.49 -19.03 -39.90
N SER A 943 16.90 -18.27 -40.91
CA SER A 943 18.29 -18.21 -41.35
C SER A 943 19.00 -16.93 -40.88
N GLY A 944 20.33 -16.90 -41.03
CA GLY A 944 21.13 -15.70 -40.77
C GLY A 944 21.17 -15.27 -39.30
N THR A 945 21.19 -13.95 -39.06
CA THR A 945 21.34 -13.35 -37.73
C THR A 945 20.15 -13.62 -36.81
N ILE A 946 18.95 -13.83 -37.36
CA ILE A 946 17.76 -14.21 -36.56
C ILE A 946 18.01 -15.53 -35.83
N ALA A 947 18.61 -16.51 -36.49
CA ALA A 947 18.99 -17.76 -35.85
C ALA A 947 20.10 -17.58 -34.80
N GLU A 948 21.02 -16.63 -34.96
CA GLU A 948 22.00 -16.30 -33.91
C GLU A 948 21.30 -15.78 -32.64
N VAL A 949 20.29 -14.92 -32.79
CA VAL A 949 19.45 -14.46 -31.65
C VAL A 949 18.73 -15.63 -30.99
N GLY A 950 18.13 -16.52 -31.79
CA GLY A 950 17.46 -17.72 -31.30
C GLY A 950 18.40 -18.65 -30.53
N LYS A 951 19.62 -18.88 -31.06
CA LYS A 951 20.67 -19.66 -30.40
C LYS A 951 21.14 -19.02 -29.10
N TRP A 952 21.28 -17.70 -29.07
CA TRP A 952 21.65 -16.96 -27.86
C TRP A 952 20.57 -17.13 -26.78
N LEU A 953 19.30 -16.98 -27.14
CA LEU A 953 18.17 -17.21 -26.23
C LEU A 953 18.12 -18.67 -25.77
N GLN A 954 18.32 -19.64 -26.66
CA GLN A 954 18.40 -21.05 -26.32
C GLN A 954 19.53 -21.35 -25.32
N ALA A 955 20.70 -20.72 -25.49
CA ALA A 955 21.83 -20.88 -24.57
C ALA A 955 21.55 -20.26 -23.19
N MET A 956 20.89 -19.09 -23.12
CA MET A 956 20.40 -18.53 -21.85
C MET A 956 19.35 -19.44 -21.19
N PHE A 957 18.41 -19.95 -22.00
CA PHE A 957 17.33 -20.81 -21.55
C PHE A 957 17.82 -22.19 -21.11
N PHE A 958 18.94 -22.69 -21.63
CA PHE A 958 19.56 -23.91 -21.13
C PHE A 958 19.83 -23.83 -19.63
N TYR A 959 20.37 -22.71 -19.15
CA TYR A 959 20.57 -22.48 -17.71
C TYR A 959 19.26 -22.18 -16.98
N LEU A 960 18.34 -21.42 -17.60
CA LEU A 960 17.01 -21.15 -17.02
C LEU A 960 16.23 -22.43 -16.71
N LYS A 961 16.28 -23.45 -17.57
CA LYS A 961 15.55 -24.70 -17.34
C LYS A 961 16.12 -25.51 -16.17
N GLN A 962 17.34 -25.21 -15.73
CA GLN A 962 18.05 -25.92 -14.66
C GLN A 962 17.81 -25.36 -13.26
N ILE A 963 17.10 -24.23 -13.14
CA ILE A 963 16.75 -23.65 -11.84
C ILE A 963 15.36 -24.14 -11.40
N PRO A 964 15.01 -24.01 -10.10
CA PRO A 964 13.69 -24.40 -9.62
C PRO A 964 12.55 -23.67 -10.34
N ARG A 965 11.44 -24.39 -10.58
CA ARG A 965 10.28 -23.86 -11.33
C ARG A 965 9.73 -22.56 -10.77
N TYR A 966 9.70 -22.41 -9.45
CA TYR A 966 9.22 -21.18 -8.79
C TYR A 966 10.06 -19.93 -9.10
N LEU A 967 11.32 -20.07 -9.55
CA LEU A 967 12.18 -18.95 -9.97
C LEU A 967 12.11 -18.64 -11.47
N ILE A 968 11.58 -19.55 -12.29
CA ILE A 968 11.58 -19.43 -13.75
C ILE A 968 10.86 -18.15 -14.22
N PRO A 969 9.64 -17.80 -13.75
CA PRO A 969 8.96 -16.59 -14.22
C PRO A 969 9.80 -15.31 -14.06
N CYS A 970 10.45 -15.16 -12.91
CA CYS A 970 11.33 -14.03 -12.59
C CYS A 970 12.53 -13.92 -13.54
N TYR A 971 13.24 -15.03 -13.77
CA TYR A 971 14.43 -15.03 -14.61
C TYR A 971 14.11 -15.04 -16.10
N PHE A 972 13.00 -15.66 -16.52
CA PHE A 972 12.49 -15.56 -17.88
C PHE A 972 12.22 -14.11 -18.25
N ASP A 973 11.51 -13.38 -17.37
CA ASP A 973 11.28 -11.95 -17.52
C ASP A 973 12.59 -11.15 -17.61
N ALA A 974 13.55 -11.40 -16.71
CA ALA A 974 14.85 -10.71 -16.69
C ALA A 974 15.65 -10.89 -18.00
N ILE A 975 15.61 -12.09 -18.59
CA ILE A 975 16.24 -12.37 -19.89
C ILE A 975 15.52 -11.58 -21.00
N LEU A 976 14.20 -11.67 -21.04
CA LEU A 976 13.40 -11.09 -22.11
C LEU A 976 13.42 -9.57 -22.10
N ILE A 977 13.30 -8.92 -20.94
CA ILE A 977 13.33 -7.46 -20.86
C ILE A 977 14.68 -6.90 -21.30
N GLY A 978 15.78 -7.55 -20.90
CA GLY A 978 17.13 -7.17 -21.32
C GLY A 978 17.33 -7.29 -22.83
N ALA A 979 16.91 -8.42 -23.40
CA ALA A 979 16.97 -8.64 -24.85
C ALA A 979 16.06 -7.66 -25.62
N TYR A 980 14.82 -7.50 -25.17
CA TYR A 980 13.82 -6.65 -25.81
C TYR A 980 14.24 -5.17 -25.82
N THR A 981 14.66 -4.62 -24.69
CA THR A 981 15.13 -3.22 -24.61
C THR A 981 16.36 -2.99 -25.49
N THR A 982 17.29 -3.94 -25.52
CA THR A 982 18.44 -3.88 -26.43
C THR A 982 18.02 -3.87 -27.90
N LEU A 983 17.04 -4.69 -28.28
CA LEU A 983 16.52 -4.75 -29.66
C LEU A 983 15.80 -3.45 -30.06
N LEU A 984 15.05 -2.83 -29.14
CA LEU A 984 14.42 -1.52 -29.39
C LEU A 984 15.48 -0.43 -29.61
N ASP A 985 16.51 -0.40 -28.78
CA ASP A 985 17.63 0.55 -28.93
C ASP A 985 18.35 0.38 -30.27
N ILE A 986 18.56 -0.86 -30.71
CA ILE A 986 19.14 -1.15 -32.04
C ILE A 986 18.21 -0.70 -33.15
N ALA A 987 16.89 -0.93 -33.04
CA ALA A 987 15.91 -0.48 -34.01
C ALA A 987 15.97 1.05 -34.19
N TRP A 988 15.96 1.81 -33.10
CA TRP A 988 16.02 3.27 -33.17
C TRP A 988 17.36 3.78 -33.70
N LYS A 989 18.49 3.15 -33.34
CA LYS A 989 19.82 3.50 -33.88
C LYS A 989 19.94 3.33 -35.40
N GLN A 990 19.16 2.44 -36.00
CA GLN A 990 19.09 2.26 -37.45
C GLN A 990 18.16 3.24 -38.15
N MET A 991 17.32 3.97 -37.40
CA MET A 991 16.40 4.96 -37.96
C MET A 991 17.05 6.33 -38.06
N SER A 992 16.35 7.29 -38.67
CA SER A 992 16.81 8.67 -38.84
C SER A 992 17.12 9.37 -37.52
N SER A 993 17.89 10.47 -37.59
CA SER A 993 18.17 11.34 -36.44
C SER A 993 16.90 11.91 -35.81
N PHE A 994 15.82 12.08 -36.60
CA PHE A 994 14.53 12.52 -36.08
C PHE A 994 13.99 11.55 -35.02
N VAL A 995 14.15 10.23 -35.24
CA VAL A 995 13.72 9.18 -34.32
C VAL A 995 14.73 9.00 -33.18
N GLN A 996 16.03 8.92 -33.49
CA GLN A 996 17.08 8.70 -32.49
C GLN A 996 17.03 9.76 -31.37
N ASN A 997 16.88 11.01 -31.79
CA ASN A 997 16.78 12.18 -30.91
C ASN A 997 15.33 12.59 -30.63
N GLY A 998 14.37 11.72 -30.94
CA GLY A 998 12.96 11.93 -30.69
C GLY A 998 12.56 11.50 -29.27
N SER A 999 11.39 11.95 -28.84
CA SER A 999 10.77 11.54 -27.58
C SER A 999 10.35 10.07 -27.56
N THR A 1000 10.00 9.57 -26.38
CA THR A 1000 9.45 8.23 -26.17
C THR A 1000 8.23 8.01 -27.07
N LEU A 1001 7.37 9.01 -27.27
CA LEU A 1001 6.23 8.90 -28.18
C LEU A 1001 6.69 8.71 -29.64
N VAL A 1002 7.63 9.55 -30.11
CA VAL A 1002 8.18 9.43 -31.48
C VAL A 1002 8.83 8.07 -31.69
N LYS A 1003 9.61 7.61 -30.72
CA LYS A 1003 10.27 6.30 -30.71
C LYS A 1003 9.26 5.15 -30.74
N HIS A 1004 8.19 5.22 -29.96
CA HIS A 1004 7.14 4.19 -29.99
C HIS A 1004 6.36 4.20 -31.31
N LEU A 1005 6.02 5.38 -31.85
CA LEU A 1005 5.36 5.50 -33.15
C LEU A 1005 6.24 4.97 -34.28
N SER A 1006 7.56 5.20 -34.24
CA SER A 1006 8.48 4.74 -35.27
C SER A 1006 8.59 3.22 -35.31
N LEU A 1007 8.35 2.52 -34.20
CA LEU A 1007 8.27 1.06 -34.19
C LEU A 1007 7.10 0.51 -35.02
N GLY A 1008 6.07 1.32 -35.30
CA GLY A 1008 5.05 1.01 -36.29
C GLY A 1008 5.64 0.72 -37.68
N SER A 1009 6.78 1.34 -38.02
CA SER A 1009 7.53 1.01 -39.25
C SER A 1009 8.01 -0.45 -39.23
N VAL A 1010 8.57 -0.90 -38.10
CA VAL A 1010 9.07 -2.26 -37.94
C VAL A 1010 7.91 -3.25 -37.91
N GLN A 1011 6.77 -2.90 -37.31
CA GLN A 1011 5.57 -3.74 -37.29
C GLN A 1011 5.00 -3.98 -38.69
N MET A 1012 4.79 -2.91 -39.46
CA MET A 1012 4.08 -3.00 -40.74
C MET A 1012 4.97 -3.42 -41.91
N CYS A 1013 6.28 -3.19 -41.81
CA CYS A 1013 7.21 -3.45 -42.91
C CYS A 1013 8.07 -4.68 -42.61
N GLY A 1014 7.72 -5.80 -43.25
CA GLY A 1014 8.35 -7.10 -43.07
C GLY A 1014 8.55 -7.84 -44.39
N VAL A 1015 9.25 -8.97 -44.32
CA VAL A 1015 9.49 -9.89 -45.43
C VAL A 1015 8.79 -11.21 -45.10
N GLY A 1016 7.84 -11.62 -45.93
CA GLY A 1016 7.12 -12.90 -45.81
C GLY A 1016 7.84 -14.07 -46.48
N GLN A 1017 7.27 -15.27 -46.35
CA GLN A 1017 7.73 -16.44 -47.09
C GLN A 1017 7.46 -16.25 -48.59
N PHE A 1018 6.35 -15.63 -48.96
CA PHE A 1018 6.05 -15.34 -50.37
C PHE A 1018 6.27 -13.86 -50.69
N PRO A 1019 6.91 -13.51 -51.82
CA PRO A 1019 7.09 -12.11 -52.22
C PRO A 1019 5.74 -11.43 -52.45
N SER A 1020 5.42 -10.40 -51.67
CA SER A 1020 4.16 -9.64 -51.85
C SER A 1020 4.27 -8.53 -52.90
N LEU A 1021 5.49 -8.18 -53.30
CA LEU A 1021 5.79 -7.20 -54.34
C LEU A 1021 6.17 -7.91 -55.64
N PRO A 1022 5.81 -7.35 -56.81
CA PRO A 1022 6.35 -7.83 -58.08
C PRO A 1022 7.87 -7.68 -58.14
N LEU A 1023 8.51 -8.51 -58.96
CA LEU A 1023 9.96 -8.48 -59.17
C LEU A 1023 10.39 -7.14 -59.79
N LEU A 1024 11.40 -6.52 -59.17
CA LEU A 1024 12.04 -5.30 -59.65
C LEU A 1024 13.01 -5.61 -60.80
N SER A 1025 13.41 -4.56 -61.52
CA SER A 1025 14.40 -4.68 -62.60
C SER A 1025 15.69 -5.34 -62.11
N PRO A 1026 16.20 -6.39 -62.80
CA PRO A 1026 17.49 -7.00 -62.52
C PRO A 1026 18.68 -6.04 -62.65
N SER A 1027 18.48 -4.88 -63.31
CA SER A 1027 19.51 -3.85 -63.50
C SER A 1027 19.78 -3.02 -62.23
N LEU A 1028 18.93 -3.13 -61.19
CA LEU A 1028 19.14 -2.46 -59.90
C LEU A 1028 20.14 -3.26 -59.04
N MET A 1029 21.22 -2.61 -58.59
CA MET A 1029 22.35 -3.30 -57.93
C MET A 1029 22.18 -3.55 -56.42
N ASP A 1030 21.17 -2.98 -55.78
CA ASP A 1030 20.96 -2.96 -54.33
C ASP A 1030 19.57 -3.47 -53.92
N VAL A 1031 18.98 -4.34 -54.74
CA VAL A 1031 17.75 -5.07 -54.40
C VAL A 1031 18.10 -6.24 -53.48
N PRO A 1032 17.51 -6.33 -52.27
CA PRO A 1032 17.75 -7.46 -51.38
C PRO A 1032 17.34 -8.78 -52.03
N CYS A 1033 18.21 -9.79 -51.95
CA CYS A 1033 17.93 -11.14 -52.43
C CYS A 1033 18.26 -12.17 -51.33
N ARG A 1034 17.48 -13.24 -51.29
CA ARG A 1034 17.75 -14.42 -50.45
C ARG A 1034 17.87 -15.67 -51.32
N LEU A 1035 18.47 -16.71 -50.77
CA LEU A 1035 18.50 -18.03 -51.41
C LEU A 1035 17.22 -18.76 -51.03
N ASN A 1036 16.43 -19.16 -52.01
CA ASN A 1036 15.25 -19.99 -51.77
C ASN A 1036 15.69 -21.39 -51.31
N GLU A 1037 15.16 -21.87 -50.18
CA GLU A 1037 15.59 -23.13 -49.58
C GLU A 1037 15.19 -24.36 -50.41
N ILE A 1038 14.10 -24.25 -51.18
CA ILE A 1038 13.54 -25.32 -52.01
C ILE A 1038 14.20 -25.28 -53.40
N THR A 1039 14.17 -24.14 -54.09
CA THR A 1039 14.65 -24.04 -55.48
C THR A 1039 16.16 -23.84 -55.58
N ARG A 1040 16.82 -23.43 -54.48
CA ARG A 1040 18.26 -23.06 -54.45
C ARG A 1040 18.62 -21.90 -55.39
N GLU A 1041 17.64 -21.15 -55.87
CA GLU A 1041 17.83 -19.97 -56.69
C GLU A 1041 17.83 -18.69 -55.84
N LYS A 1042 18.45 -17.63 -56.35
CA LYS A 1042 18.37 -16.31 -55.72
C LYS A 1042 17.04 -15.66 -56.08
N GLU A 1043 16.25 -15.32 -55.09
CA GLU A 1043 14.99 -14.60 -55.24
C GLU A 1043 15.05 -13.24 -54.55
N GLN A 1044 14.37 -12.24 -55.12
CA GLN A 1044 14.26 -10.92 -54.50
C GLN A 1044 13.42 -11.01 -53.22
N CYS A 1045 13.93 -10.47 -52.11
CA CYS A 1045 13.28 -10.48 -50.80
C CYS A 1045 13.01 -9.06 -50.31
N CYS A 1046 12.30 -8.28 -51.12
CA CYS A 1046 11.98 -6.90 -50.77
C CYS A 1046 11.01 -6.83 -49.58
N VAL A 1047 11.23 -5.84 -48.72
CA VAL A 1047 10.29 -5.46 -47.66
C VAL A 1047 8.99 -4.97 -48.29
N SER A 1048 7.87 -5.44 -47.74
CA SER A 1048 6.52 -5.00 -48.13
C SER A 1048 5.76 -4.44 -46.93
N LEU A 1049 4.87 -3.49 -47.21
CA LEU A 1049 4.12 -2.75 -46.20
C LEU A 1049 2.70 -3.33 -46.09
N ALA A 1050 2.39 -3.88 -44.92
CA ALA A 1050 1.05 -4.34 -44.56
C ALA A 1050 0.11 -3.15 -44.29
N ALA A 1051 -1.13 -3.20 -44.79
CA ALA A 1051 -2.11 -2.15 -44.52
C ALA A 1051 -2.63 -2.16 -43.06
N GLY A 1052 -2.54 -3.30 -42.37
CA GLY A 1052 -2.90 -3.41 -40.96
C GLY A 1052 -2.86 -4.85 -40.46
N LEU A 1053 -2.51 -5.01 -39.18
CA LEU A 1053 -2.39 -6.33 -38.53
C LEU A 1053 -3.64 -6.63 -37.69
N PRO A 1054 -4.14 -7.90 -37.67
CA PRO A 1054 -3.68 -9.05 -38.45
C PRO A 1054 -4.38 -9.20 -39.81
N HIS A 1055 -5.41 -8.40 -40.11
CA HIS A 1055 -6.33 -8.70 -41.21
C HIS A 1055 -5.78 -8.44 -42.63
N PHE A 1056 -4.76 -7.58 -42.76
CA PHE A 1056 -4.15 -7.18 -44.04
C PHE A 1056 -2.63 -7.37 -43.99
N SER A 1057 -2.20 -8.56 -43.57
CA SER A 1057 -0.80 -8.84 -43.26
C SER A 1057 -0.16 -9.94 -44.10
N SER A 1058 -0.91 -10.79 -44.80
CA SER A 1058 -0.34 -11.91 -45.56
C SER A 1058 -1.02 -12.14 -46.90
N GLY A 1059 -0.31 -12.86 -47.78
CA GLY A 1059 -0.75 -13.18 -49.13
C GLY A 1059 -1.15 -11.95 -49.97
N ILE A 1060 -2.14 -12.13 -50.85
CA ILE A 1060 -2.58 -11.08 -51.78
C ILE A 1060 -3.15 -9.84 -51.08
N PHE A 1061 -3.62 -9.97 -49.83
CA PHE A 1061 -4.27 -8.89 -49.08
C PHE A 1061 -3.30 -8.03 -48.25
N ARG A 1062 -1.99 -8.27 -48.35
CA ARG A 1062 -0.99 -7.52 -47.59
C ARG A 1062 -0.84 -6.08 -48.08
N CYS A 1063 -0.66 -5.89 -49.38
CA CYS A 1063 -0.27 -4.60 -49.97
C CYS A 1063 -1.45 -3.92 -50.67
N TRP A 1064 -1.74 -2.69 -50.24
CA TRP A 1064 -2.80 -1.86 -50.81
C TRP A 1064 -2.26 -0.49 -51.23
N GLY A 1065 -2.35 -0.12 -52.51
CA GLY A 1065 -1.75 1.09 -53.07
C GLY A 1065 -2.14 2.36 -52.32
N ARG A 1066 -3.43 2.54 -51.99
CA ARG A 1066 -3.88 3.69 -51.19
C ARG A 1066 -3.16 3.75 -49.84
N ASP A 1067 -3.30 2.71 -49.02
CA ASP A 1067 -2.76 2.66 -47.67
C ASP A 1067 -1.23 2.73 -47.66
N THR A 1068 -0.58 2.04 -48.59
CA THR A 1068 0.88 2.08 -48.78
C THR A 1068 1.36 3.50 -49.02
N PHE A 1069 0.79 4.22 -49.98
CA PHE A 1069 1.28 5.57 -50.33
C PHE A 1069 0.78 6.68 -49.40
N ILE A 1070 -0.23 6.44 -48.56
CA ILE A 1070 -0.51 7.32 -47.42
C ILE A 1070 0.53 7.12 -46.32
N ALA A 1071 0.86 5.87 -45.99
CA ALA A 1071 1.73 5.52 -44.86
C ALA A 1071 3.24 5.65 -45.16
N LEU A 1072 3.66 5.54 -46.42
CA LEU A 1072 5.07 5.45 -46.83
C LEU A 1072 5.93 6.61 -46.30
N LYS A 1073 5.40 7.85 -46.32
CA LYS A 1073 6.12 8.99 -45.77
C LYS A 1073 6.45 8.81 -44.30
N GLY A 1074 5.45 8.46 -43.48
CA GLY A 1074 5.61 8.30 -42.04
C GLY A 1074 6.45 7.09 -41.66
N LEU A 1075 6.19 5.95 -42.29
CA LEU A 1075 6.80 4.68 -41.89
C LEU A 1075 8.16 4.41 -42.54
N LEU A 1076 8.46 5.01 -43.70
CA LEU A 1076 9.70 4.71 -44.44
C LEU A 1076 10.57 5.95 -44.67
N LEU A 1077 10.01 7.12 -45.01
CA LEU A 1077 10.83 8.32 -45.25
C LEU A 1077 11.27 8.97 -43.93
N ILE A 1078 10.34 9.28 -43.03
CA ILE A 1078 10.68 9.90 -41.73
C ILE A 1078 11.60 9.01 -40.89
N THR A 1079 11.45 7.69 -40.97
CA THR A 1079 12.29 6.73 -40.25
C THR A 1079 13.63 6.44 -40.93
N GLY A 1080 13.87 6.90 -42.16
CA GLY A 1080 15.15 6.73 -42.87
C GLY A 1080 15.28 5.45 -43.70
N ARG A 1081 14.20 4.70 -43.93
CA ARG A 1081 14.16 3.45 -44.73
C ARG A 1081 14.05 3.72 -46.24
N TYR A 1082 14.95 4.53 -46.78
CA TYR A 1082 14.88 5.06 -48.14
C TYR A 1082 14.99 3.99 -49.24
N LEU A 1083 15.80 2.95 -49.01
CA LEU A 1083 15.97 1.86 -49.98
C LEU A 1083 14.66 1.08 -50.18
N GLU A 1084 13.97 0.78 -49.09
CA GLU A 1084 12.70 0.06 -49.11
C GLU A 1084 11.58 0.93 -49.71
N ALA A 1085 11.53 2.22 -49.37
CA ALA A 1085 10.60 3.17 -49.99
C ALA A 1085 10.77 3.22 -51.51
N ARG A 1086 12.01 3.27 -52.00
CA ARG A 1086 12.32 3.23 -53.44
C ARG A 1086 11.80 1.94 -54.08
N ASN A 1087 12.11 0.80 -53.48
CA ASN A 1087 11.73 -0.52 -54.00
C ASN A 1087 10.20 -0.66 -54.08
N ILE A 1088 9.46 -0.19 -53.07
CA ILE A 1088 7.99 -0.19 -53.10
C ILE A 1088 7.45 0.73 -54.21
N ILE A 1089 7.99 1.95 -54.34
CA ILE A 1089 7.59 2.89 -55.40
C ILE A 1089 7.78 2.27 -56.79
N LEU A 1090 8.93 1.66 -57.05
CA LEU A 1090 9.27 1.04 -58.33
C LEU A 1090 8.44 -0.24 -58.59
N ALA A 1091 8.16 -1.03 -57.56
CA ALA A 1091 7.34 -2.23 -57.67
C ALA A 1091 5.91 -1.88 -58.12
N PHE A 1092 5.27 -0.89 -57.49
CA PHE A 1092 3.95 -0.42 -57.92
C PHE A 1092 4.02 0.27 -59.29
N ALA A 1093 5.09 1.00 -59.61
CA ALA A 1093 5.29 1.61 -60.93
C ALA A 1093 5.29 0.54 -62.05
N GLY A 1094 5.88 -0.64 -61.80
CA GLY A 1094 5.88 -1.76 -62.72
C GLY A 1094 4.46 -2.25 -63.08
N THR A 1095 3.50 -2.02 -62.19
CA THR A 1095 2.09 -2.39 -62.37
C THR A 1095 1.23 -1.31 -63.01
N LEU A 1096 1.69 -0.07 -63.20
CA LEU A 1096 0.85 1.01 -63.75
C LEU A 1096 0.10 0.56 -65.01
N ARG A 1097 -1.23 0.71 -65.01
CA ARG A 1097 -2.13 0.32 -66.11
C ARG A 1097 -3.33 1.26 -66.16
N HIS A 1098 -3.87 1.56 -67.34
CA HIS A 1098 -4.94 2.54 -67.55
C HIS A 1098 -4.60 3.95 -67.05
N GLY A 1099 -3.31 4.26 -66.86
CA GLY A 1099 -2.86 5.47 -66.16
C GLY A 1099 -3.07 5.44 -64.64
N LEU A 1100 -3.42 4.29 -64.05
CA LEU A 1100 -3.72 4.11 -62.63
C LEU A 1100 -2.73 3.16 -61.94
N ILE A 1101 -2.56 3.37 -60.65
CA ILE A 1101 -1.89 2.45 -59.71
C ILE A 1101 -2.98 1.58 -59.06
N PRO A 1102 -2.78 0.26 -58.91
CA PRO A 1102 -3.82 -0.61 -58.37
C PRO A 1102 -4.10 -0.35 -56.89
N ASN A 1103 -5.34 -0.63 -56.46
CA ASN A 1103 -5.69 -0.63 -55.05
C ASN A 1103 -5.14 -1.87 -54.36
N LEU A 1104 -5.59 -3.06 -54.77
CA LEU A 1104 -5.01 -4.33 -54.33
C LEU A 1104 -3.81 -4.61 -55.22
N LEU A 1105 -2.61 -4.76 -54.66
CA LEU A 1105 -1.44 -5.05 -55.48
C LEU A 1105 -1.46 -6.51 -55.98
N GLY A 1106 -1.75 -7.48 -55.10
CA GLY A 1106 -1.83 -8.89 -55.44
C GLY A 1106 -0.65 -9.39 -56.27
N GLU A 1107 0.59 -9.05 -55.87
CA GLU A 1107 1.86 -9.37 -56.56
C GLU A 1107 1.98 -8.78 -57.98
N GLY A 1108 1.07 -7.88 -58.37
CA GLY A 1108 0.96 -7.29 -59.70
C GLY A 1108 0.13 -8.11 -60.70
N THR A 1109 0.00 -9.42 -60.51
CA THR A 1109 -0.76 -10.33 -61.38
C THR A 1109 -2.25 -10.36 -61.02
N TYR A 1110 -2.58 -10.29 -59.73
CA TYR A 1110 -3.96 -10.22 -59.21
C TYR A 1110 -4.38 -8.79 -58.87
N ALA A 1111 -3.70 -7.79 -59.46
CA ALA A 1111 -3.90 -6.39 -59.17
C ALA A 1111 -5.30 -5.90 -59.58
N ARG A 1112 -5.97 -5.13 -58.69
CA ARG A 1112 -7.29 -4.51 -58.97
C ARG A 1112 -7.17 -3.00 -59.16
N TYR A 1113 -7.78 -2.48 -60.23
CA TYR A 1113 -7.65 -1.06 -60.65
C TYR A 1113 -8.97 -0.31 -60.42
N ASN A 1114 -9.61 -0.58 -59.28
CA ASN A 1114 -10.86 0.04 -58.84
C ASN A 1114 -10.65 1.30 -57.99
N CYS A 1115 -9.47 1.92 -58.06
CA CYS A 1115 -9.04 3.01 -57.19
C CYS A 1115 -8.48 4.17 -58.00
N ARG A 1116 -9.12 5.34 -57.89
CA ARG A 1116 -8.75 6.56 -58.62
C ARG A 1116 -7.72 7.39 -57.87
N ASP A 1117 -7.60 7.22 -56.56
CA ASP A 1117 -6.79 8.04 -55.67
C ASP A 1117 -5.36 7.50 -55.46
N ALA A 1118 -5.15 6.18 -55.58
CA ALA A 1118 -3.83 5.57 -55.35
C ALA A 1118 -2.72 6.14 -56.23
N VAL A 1119 -3.00 6.46 -57.51
CA VAL A 1119 -2.00 7.05 -58.42
C VAL A 1119 -1.53 8.42 -57.93
N TRP A 1120 -2.41 9.23 -57.35
CA TRP A 1120 -2.06 10.55 -56.84
C TRP A 1120 -1.25 10.47 -55.55
N TRP A 1121 -1.58 9.54 -54.66
CA TRP A 1121 -0.77 9.26 -53.49
C TRP A 1121 0.61 8.72 -53.86
N TRP A 1122 0.71 7.86 -54.88
CA TRP A 1122 1.98 7.38 -55.42
C TRP A 1122 2.85 8.52 -55.96
N LEU A 1123 2.26 9.42 -56.77
CA LEU A 1123 2.95 10.62 -57.27
C LEU A 1123 3.40 11.56 -56.12
N GLN A 1124 2.54 11.76 -55.11
CA GLN A 1124 2.88 12.55 -53.92
C GLN A 1124 4.05 11.93 -53.16
N CYS A 1125 4.08 10.60 -53.02
CA CYS A 1125 5.18 9.88 -52.39
C CYS A 1125 6.49 9.99 -53.16
N ILE A 1126 6.46 9.96 -54.50
CA ILE A 1126 7.66 10.21 -55.32
C ILE A 1126 8.15 11.64 -55.10
N GLN A 1127 7.25 12.61 -55.05
CA GLN A 1127 7.61 13.99 -54.75
C GLN A 1127 8.26 14.12 -53.37
N ASP A 1128 7.66 13.50 -52.35
CA ASP A 1128 8.20 13.48 -50.99
C ASP A 1128 9.56 12.77 -50.93
N TYR A 1129 9.74 11.65 -51.65
CA TYR A 1129 11.02 10.96 -51.78
C TYR A 1129 12.09 11.88 -52.36
N CYS A 1130 11.79 12.57 -53.47
CA CYS A 1130 12.72 13.49 -54.13
C CYS A 1130 13.15 14.65 -53.22
N LYS A 1131 12.24 15.11 -52.34
CA LYS A 1131 12.48 16.21 -51.40
C LYS A 1131 13.24 15.79 -50.14
N MET A 1132 12.95 14.61 -49.60
CA MET A 1132 13.43 14.17 -48.29
C MET A 1132 14.69 13.31 -48.36
N VAL A 1133 14.86 12.53 -49.42
CA VAL A 1133 15.98 11.58 -49.54
C VAL A 1133 17.20 12.31 -50.12
N PRO A 1134 18.41 12.13 -49.53
CA PRO A 1134 19.64 12.64 -50.14
C PRO A 1134 19.81 12.12 -51.57
N ASN A 1135 20.07 13.01 -52.52
CA ASN A 1135 20.08 12.70 -53.96
C ASN A 1135 18.77 12.04 -54.47
N GLY A 1136 17.63 12.36 -53.84
CA GLY A 1136 16.35 11.71 -54.10
C GLY A 1136 15.86 11.82 -55.56
N LEU A 1137 16.34 12.79 -56.33
CA LEU A 1137 16.03 12.93 -57.76
C LEU A 1137 16.54 11.77 -58.62
N ASP A 1138 17.55 11.02 -58.15
CA ASP A 1138 18.10 9.87 -58.86
C ASP A 1138 17.05 8.76 -59.07
N ILE A 1139 16.04 8.68 -58.20
CA ILE A 1139 14.93 7.72 -58.34
C ILE A 1139 14.21 7.84 -59.68
N LEU A 1140 14.15 9.06 -60.25
CA LEU A 1140 13.47 9.32 -61.51
C LEU A 1140 14.11 8.57 -62.67
N ARG A 1141 15.41 8.27 -62.58
CA ARG A 1141 16.18 7.52 -63.59
C ARG A 1141 16.25 6.03 -63.30
N CYS A 1142 15.77 5.56 -62.15
CA CYS A 1142 15.76 4.13 -61.84
C CYS A 1142 14.91 3.35 -62.84
N PRO A 1143 15.38 2.18 -63.31
CA PRO A 1143 14.62 1.34 -64.23
C PRO A 1143 13.41 0.73 -63.52
N VAL A 1144 12.24 0.91 -64.13
CA VAL A 1144 10.99 0.26 -63.77
C VAL A 1144 10.76 -0.88 -64.76
N SER A 1145 10.70 -2.11 -64.26
CA SER A 1145 10.33 -3.26 -65.07
C SER A 1145 8.82 -3.26 -65.29
N ARG A 1146 8.37 -2.96 -66.51
CA ARG A 1146 6.94 -2.84 -66.83
C ARG A 1146 6.32 -4.23 -66.98
N MET A 1147 5.42 -4.58 -66.07
CA MET A 1147 4.61 -5.80 -66.18
C MET A 1147 3.55 -5.66 -67.26
N TYR A 1148 2.95 -4.47 -67.41
CA TYR A 1148 1.91 -4.19 -68.40
C TYR A 1148 2.32 -3.01 -69.29
N PRO A 1149 3.10 -3.24 -70.36
CA PRO A 1149 3.49 -2.17 -71.29
C PRO A 1149 2.31 -1.50 -72.01
N THR A 1150 1.19 -2.22 -72.14
CA THR A 1150 -0.07 -1.72 -72.70
C THR A 1150 -1.24 -2.23 -71.87
N ASP A 1151 -2.39 -1.57 -71.95
CA ASP A 1151 -3.58 -1.91 -71.15
C ASP A 1151 -4.06 -3.36 -71.34
N ASP A 1152 -3.85 -3.94 -72.53
CA ASP A 1152 -4.28 -5.30 -72.89
C ASP A 1152 -3.17 -6.35 -72.81
N SER A 1153 -1.94 -5.98 -72.48
CA SER A 1153 -0.82 -6.93 -72.41
C SER A 1153 -0.99 -7.99 -71.30
N ALA A 1154 -0.41 -9.16 -71.55
CA ALA A 1154 -0.15 -10.14 -70.50
C ALA A 1154 1.02 -9.66 -69.60
N PRO A 1155 1.06 -10.08 -68.32
CA PRO A 1155 2.15 -9.69 -67.42
C PRO A 1155 3.50 -10.21 -67.95
N LEU A 1156 4.45 -9.29 -68.17
CA LEU A 1156 5.80 -9.63 -68.60
C LEU A 1156 6.71 -9.99 -67.42
N SER A 1157 7.70 -10.85 -67.66
CA SER A 1157 8.77 -11.16 -66.70
C SER A 1157 9.68 -9.95 -66.46
N ALA A 1158 10.28 -9.89 -65.27
CA ALA A 1158 11.15 -8.78 -64.90
C ALA A 1158 12.35 -8.62 -65.86
N GLY A 1159 12.66 -7.39 -66.26
CA GLY A 1159 13.75 -7.07 -67.19
C GLY A 1159 13.42 -7.27 -68.67
N THR A 1160 12.21 -7.71 -69.02
CA THR A 1160 11.78 -7.83 -70.43
C THR A 1160 11.61 -6.46 -71.08
N LEU A 1161 11.06 -5.50 -70.33
CA LEU A 1161 10.94 -4.10 -70.73
C LEU A 1161 11.19 -3.22 -69.50
N ASP A 1162 12.36 -2.59 -69.47
CA ASP A 1162 12.70 -1.59 -68.46
C ASP A 1162 12.57 -0.18 -69.07
N GLN A 1163 11.95 0.74 -68.33
CA GLN A 1163 11.96 2.17 -68.67
C GLN A 1163 12.21 3.03 -67.43
N PRO A 1164 12.79 4.24 -67.56
CA PRO A 1164 12.99 5.13 -66.43
C PRO A 1164 11.68 5.51 -65.73
N LEU A 1165 11.71 5.67 -64.40
CA LEU A 1165 10.52 6.06 -63.62
C LEU A 1165 9.86 7.36 -64.12
N PHE A 1166 10.63 8.36 -64.58
CA PHE A 1166 10.05 9.60 -65.10
C PHE A 1166 9.14 9.38 -66.33
N GLU A 1167 9.42 8.35 -67.15
CA GLU A 1167 8.55 8.01 -68.29
C GLU A 1167 7.24 7.38 -67.81
N VAL A 1168 7.28 6.57 -66.74
CA VAL A 1168 6.07 5.99 -66.13
C VAL A 1168 5.20 7.08 -65.50
N ILE A 1169 5.83 8.09 -64.87
CA ILE A 1169 5.12 9.27 -64.35
C ILE A 1169 4.46 10.04 -65.50
N GLN A 1170 5.19 10.28 -66.59
CA GLN A 1170 4.66 10.95 -67.77
C GLN A 1170 3.48 10.16 -68.37
N GLU A 1171 3.58 8.83 -68.46
CA GLU A 1171 2.51 7.95 -68.92
C GLU A 1171 1.23 8.15 -68.09
N ALA A 1172 1.34 8.07 -66.76
CA ALA A 1172 0.19 8.26 -65.86
C ALA A 1172 -0.48 9.63 -66.08
N MET A 1173 0.30 10.71 -66.06
CA MET A 1173 -0.19 12.08 -66.25
C MET A 1173 -0.84 12.27 -67.63
N GLN A 1174 -0.21 11.74 -68.68
CA GLN A 1174 -0.68 11.86 -70.06
C GLN A 1174 -1.99 11.09 -70.28
N ARG A 1175 -2.13 9.89 -69.71
CA ARG A 1175 -3.37 9.09 -69.79
C ARG A 1175 -4.54 9.82 -69.12
N HIS A 1176 -4.31 10.42 -67.95
CA HIS A 1176 -5.32 11.24 -67.28
C HIS A 1176 -5.72 12.47 -68.10
N MET A 1177 -4.76 13.15 -68.72
CA MET A 1177 -5.02 14.29 -69.61
C MET A 1177 -5.83 13.89 -70.85
N GLN A 1178 -5.55 12.71 -71.42
CA GLN A 1178 -6.23 12.19 -72.61
C GLN A 1178 -7.64 11.63 -72.31
N GLY A 1179 -7.96 11.40 -71.04
CA GLY A 1179 -9.17 10.71 -70.61
C GLY A 1179 -8.95 9.19 -70.49
N ILE A 1180 -9.44 8.63 -69.38
CA ILE A 1180 -9.37 7.19 -69.08
C ILE A 1180 -10.78 6.60 -69.16
N GLN A 1181 -10.94 5.53 -69.92
CA GLN A 1181 -12.17 4.77 -70.04
C GLN A 1181 -11.81 3.30 -70.26
N PHE A 1182 -12.23 2.43 -69.35
CA PHE A 1182 -12.00 1.00 -69.42
C PHE A 1182 -13.07 0.27 -68.60
N ARG A 1183 -13.22 -1.04 -68.84
CA ARG A 1183 -13.97 -1.95 -67.98
C ARG A 1183 -12.97 -2.79 -67.19
N GLU A 1184 -13.19 -2.99 -65.88
CA GLU A 1184 -12.20 -3.71 -65.05
C GLU A 1184 -11.93 -5.12 -65.63
N ARG A 1185 -10.65 -5.46 -65.79
CA ARG A 1185 -10.25 -6.76 -66.33
C ARG A 1185 -10.77 -7.88 -65.42
N ASN A 1186 -11.40 -8.88 -66.01
CA ASN A 1186 -12.09 -9.98 -65.32
C ASN A 1186 -13.33 -9.55 -64.51
N ALA A 1187 -13.96 -8.42 -64.87
CA ALA A 1187 -15.22 -7.94 -64.29
C ALA A 1187 -16.27 -9.06 -64.14
N GLY A 1188 -16.86 -9.13 -62.95
CA GLY A 1188 -17.90 -10.10 -62.61
C GLY A 1188 -17.77 -10.64 -61.17
N PRO A 1189 -18.67 -11.56 -60.78
CA PRO A 1189 -18.78 -12.04 -59.39
C PRO A 1189 -17.51 -12.71 -58.84
N GLN A 1190 -16.60 -13.16 -59.71
CA GLN A 1190 -15.35 -13.81 -59.33
C GLN A 1190 -14.34 -12.83 -58.71
N ILE A 1191 -14.33 -11.56 -59.16
CA ILE A 1191 -13.45 -10.52 -58.59
C ILE A 1191 -14.18 -9.66 -57.57
N ASP A 1192 -15.49 -9.46 -57.75
CA ASP A 1192 -16.33 -8.67 -56.88
C ASP A 1192 -17.78 -9.16 -56.91
N ARG A 1193 -18.19 -9.88 -55.86
CA ARG A 1193 -19.53 -10.49 -55.76
C ARG A 1193 -20.68 -9.49 -55.64
N ASN A 1194 -20.38 -8.22 -55.35
CA ASN A 1194 -21.39 -7.20 -55.05
C ASN A 1194 -21.41 -6.03 -56.05
N MET A 1195 -20.35 -5.86 -56.85
CA MET A 1195 -20.31 -4.82 -57.88
C MET A 1195 -21.34 -5.13 -58.98
N LYS A 1196 -22.19 -4.14 -59.28
CA LYS A 1196 -23.12 -4.22 -60.40
C LYS A 1196 -22.37 -4.08 -61.73
N ASP A 1197 -22.95 -4.59 -62.80
CA ASP A 1197 -22.36 -4.52 -64.15
C ASP A 1197 -22.07 -3.08 -64.60
N GLU A 1198 -22.93 -2.13 -64.23
CA GLU A 1198 -22.73 -0.71 -64.57
C GLU A 1198 -21.56 -0.07 -63.81
N GLY A 1199 -21.11 -0.69 -62.72
CA GLY A 1199 -19.99 -0.22 -61.90
C GLY A 1199 -18.63 -0.77 -62.33
N THR A 1200 -18.60 -1.81 -63.17
CA THR A 1200 -17.38 -2.44 -63.70
C THR A 1200 -16.93 -1.79 -64.99
#